data_AF-A0A9Q3CHH1-F1
#
_entry.id   AF-A0A9Q3CHH1-F1
#
_cell.length_a   1.000
_cell.length_b   1.000
_cell.length_c   1.000
_cell.angle_alpha   90.00
_cell.angle_beta   90.00
_cell.angle_gamma   90.00
#
_symmetry.space_group_name_H-M   'P 1'
#
loop_
_entity.id
_entity.type
_entity.pdbx_description
1 polymer ?
#
loop_
_entity_poly.entity_id
_entity_poly.type
_entity_poly.pdbx_seq_one_letter_code
_entity_poly.pdbx_strand_id
1 'polypeptide(L)'
;MTCQSTRAPNSPPIKSSSSRIYRQQSTSKSRVPPFITTPTKYSNSLSLGLLQIATLIVMDSMNLLTTLSSQDKESIMSLVSDYEVGNVFGGSQSGDIHVWSLYTFFPITRLVGHQSSVLCLTISIDRSLLFSSSGDNTVRVWDSRQFGNALYIVKPPNDNCGDVLSLAWCSRLNMLYLGCQDASIQWISLQCLKTHSLVNSSKNIEHDSNSKLHSGSLSPETSFIPELAGSSISPLLTTDGISHLIPSACSSPHLHSCRPVHHKFFDSLSQADLLKAARRRDSNYNLSPQSRCQVIDSRPGFKTENDQLERFSTADSIHVEGGIEVLFIENKDSISYAHFGYTYSLLLVNLNDQPFLVSGSGDATIKIWTVDLQTGALIRNSSKLLSATLSTHLSPSNPCSPGEEDLGAVLTLAAYGPTLYAGYQDGIIKIWDLDTFTCIRTLFHRESSLSRSINSKTMSDVLTITVLDNGEMFSGCSNGLVIRWDPSFHRVCEWVSHQGSALASCFISRQAKRLLLTGGSDNCIKVWDVSHANNMVSRLVSGEMEIKDPAVMAMAFQDRMFRHLSQFVSYRSISNDAHREECRQAALYLKKTLVKLGALAQLLPGEPGRNPLVLARFDGKSSSPSPTTSRRKRVLYYGHYDVVQAGDEKDWKAPAFVMTGRNGWLYGRGVSDNKGPTLAVAYAVTTLLEQRALDVDVVMLVEGEEEAGSAGFQKIVIDNKVLIGDIDVVLVSNSCWLGEETPCMTFGLRGVIHATVSVTSQRPNLHSGIHGGATHEPVLDLVRILGALVGTDGRIQLDGFYSGVRPIHEEEDKLYNEIVDHLTKSGNVGGSFQDSPITDIKEYLLAKWRQPALSLHKIDVTGPAHATVIPSSAQSAVSIRIVPDQSLEQIASSLEKFLQAAFKSLNSSNTLQVEINHTADWWLGDPKDAYSVAIGDCVEEEWGTKPLWIREGGSIPSVPFLEDEFNAKAIHLPMGSASDSAHLSNERIKMLNLEKGSNVVAKFLKKIAKI
;
A
#
# COMPACT_ATOMS: atom_id res chain seq x y z
N MET A 1 79.19 -50.40 1.10
CA MET A 1 78.67 -50.82 2.42
C MET A 1 77.15 -50.64 2.36
N THR A 2 76.33 -51.66 2.04
CA THR A 2 75.96 -52.89 2.76
C THR A 2 74.78 -52.73 3.74
N CYS A 3 73.59 -53.13 3.27
CA CYS A 3 72.55 -53.91 4.00
C CYS A 3 71.79 -53.25 5.19
N GLN A 4 70.51 -53.58 5.50
CA GLN A 4 69.51 -54.45 4.85
C GLN A 4 68.06 -54.18 5.39
N SER A 5 67.04 -54.32 4.52
CA SER A 5 65.64 -54.88 4.69
C SER A 5 64.83 -54.78 6.02
N THR A 6 63.48 -54.83 6.08
CA THR A 6 62.50 -55.63 5.28
C THR A 6 61.02 -55.14 5.38
N ARG A 7 60.30 -55.18 4.23
CA ARG A 7 58.87 -55.58 3.98
C ARG A 7 57.63 -54.89 4.63
N ALA A 8 56.58 -54.80 3.79
CA ALA A 8 55.14 -54.55 4.08
C ALA A 8 54.33 -55.87 3.73
N PRO A 9 53.02 -55.95 3.31
CA PRO A 9 52.00 -54.94 2.94
C PRO A 9 50.50 -55.23 3.34
N ASN A 10 49.55 -54.44 2.79
CA ASN A 10 48.15 -54.75 2.37
C ASN A 10 46.94 -53.99 3.00
N SER A 11 45.96 -53.73 2.12
CA SER A 11 44.59 -53.15 2.26
C SER A 11 43.57 -54.07 1.52
N PRO A 12 42.27 -53.75 1.27
CA PRO A 12 41.36 -52.66 1.71
C PRO A 12 40.23 -53.23 2.62
N PRO A 13 38.87 -53.30 2.38
CA PRO A 13 37.96 -52.96 1.26
C PRO A 13 36.86 -51.90 1.62
N ILE A 14 35.64 -51.99 1.02
CA ILE A 14 34.50 -51.04 1.12
C ILE A 14 33.15 -51.81 1.27
N LYS A 15 32.14 -51.24 1.97
CA LYS A 15 30.65 -51.39 1.83
C LYS A 15 29.93 -50.77 3.05
N SER A 16 28.63 -50.45 3.11
CA SER A 16 27.57 -49.95 2.20
C SER A 16 26.20 -50.05 2.92
N SER A 17 25.19 -49.22 2.61
CA SER A 17 23.77 -49.31 3.09
C SER A 17 23.53 -49.02 4.61
N SER A 18 22.32 -48.72 5.11
CA SER A 18 21.17 -47.97 4.56
C SER A 18 20.10 -47.64 5.63
N SER A 19 19.35 -46.55 5.42
CA SER A 19 17.92 -46.35 5.81
C SER A 19 17.43 -46.33 7.29
N ARG A 20 16.85 -45.17 7.65
CA ARG A 20 15.48 -44.98 8.24
C ARG A 20 15.17 -45.24 9.74
N ILE A 21 14.71 -44.15 10.39
CA ILE A 21 13.39 -43.96 11.07
C ILE A 21 13.22 -44.22 12.61
N TYR A 22 12.91 -43.09 13.30
CA TYR A 22 11.95 -42.85 14.41
C TYR A 22 12.25 -43.06 15.92
N ARG A 23 11.95 -41.96 16.66
CA ARG A 23 11.18 -41.80 17.93
C ARG A 23 11.78 -42.09 19.33
N GLN A 24 12.03 -40.96 20.03
CA GLN A 24 11.28 -40.43 21.21
C GLN A 24 11.63 -40.87 22.65
N GLN A 25 11.36 -39.91 23.58
CA GLN A 25 11.22 -40.00 25.06
C GLN A 25 12.51 -40.17 25.92
N SER A 26 12.58 -39.75 27.20
CA SER A 26 12.02 -38.56 27.93
C SER A 26 12.58 -38.53 29.40
N THR A 27 12.28 -37.46 30.18
CA THR A 27 12.46 -37.31 31.66
C THR A 27 13.90 -37.08 32.22
N SER A 28 14.13 -36.53 33.44
CA SER A 28 13.47 -35.42 34.20
C SER A 28 14.23 -35.04 35.51
N LYS A 29 14.19 -33.75 35.93
CA LYS A 29 14.31 -33.22 37.34
C LYS A 29 15.64 -33.46 38.12
N SER A 30 16.03 -32.78 39.22
CA SER A 30 15.79 -31.42 39.80
C SER A 30 16.53 -31.24 41.17
N ARG A 31 17.07 -30.07 41.55
CA ARG A 31 17.19 -29.54 42.96
C ARG A 31 17.84 -28.13 43.09
N VAL A 32 17.55 -27.43 44.20
CA VAL A 32 17.77 -26.00 44.64
C VAL A 32 17.58 -25.98 46.20
N PRO A 33 18.02 -25.04 47.09
CA PRO A 33 18.54 -23.63 47.01
C PRO A 33 19.98 -23.49 47.65
N PRO A 34 20.49 -22.43 48.36
CA PRO A 34 20.02 -21.05 48.71
C PRO A 34 21.03 -19.85 48.69
N PHE A 35 20.46 -18.66 49.01
CA PHE A 35 20.89 -17.33 49.54
C PHE A 35 22.32 -17.07 50.10
N ILE A 36 22.82 -15.82 50.23
CA ILE A 36 22.23 -14.44 50.43
C ILE A 36 23.09 -13.42 49.60
N THR A 37 22.78 -12.16 49.19
CA THR A 37 22.25 -10.91 49.85
C THR A 37 21.93 -9.81 48.78
N THR A 38 21.54 -8.56 49.15
CA THR A 38 21.29 -7.39 48.23
C THR A 38 21.80 -6.04 48.84
N PRO A 39 21.81 -4.87 48.14
CA PRO A 39 20.59 -4.01 48.02
C PRO A 39 20.44 -3.04 46.80
N THR A 40 19.24 -3.02 46.18
CA THR A 40 18.61 -1.87 45.44
C THR A 40 19.26 -1.32 44.14
N LYS A 41 18.57 -0.67 43.18
CA LYS A 41 17.22 -0.03 43.14
C LYS A 41 16.66 0.04 41.69
N TYR A 42 15.32 0.15 41.53
CA TYR A 42 14.53 0.36 40.28
C TYR A 42 14.82 -0.60 39.09
N SER A 43 14.02 -1.64 38.76
CA SER A 43 12.57 -1.79 38.49
C SER A 43 12.14 -1.53 37.04
N ASN A 44 12.13 -2.59 36.21
CA ASN A 44 10.88 -3.18 35.70
C ASN A 44 11.18 -4.43 34.84
N SER A 45 10.64 -5.57 35.24
CA SER A 45 10.81 -6.84 34.53
C SER A 45 9.49 -7.60 34.49
N LEU A 46 9.03 -8.01 33.30
CA LEU A 46 8.13 -9.14 33.10
C LEU A 46 8.14 -9.57 31.62
N SER A 47 8.50 -10.83 31.37
CA SER A 47 8.20 -11.66 30.17
C SER A 47 8.07 -10.92 28.80
N LEU A 48 8.99 -11.06 27.85
CA LEU A 48 9.43 -12.32 27.24
C LEU A 48 8.33 -13.41 27.28
N GLY A 49 7.48 -13.43 26.25
CA GLY A 49 6.41 -14.44 26.12
C GLY A 49 5.46 -14.25 24.93
N LEU A 50 5.35 -13.04 24.38
CA LEU A 50 4.35 -12.70 23.34
C LEU A 50 4.92 -12.35 21.95
N LEU A 51 6.23 -12.17 21.80
CA LEU A 51 6.83 -11.56 20.60
C LEU A 51 7.03 -12.51 19.39
N GLN A 52 6.55 -13.75 19.44
CA GLN A 52 6.90 -14.80 18.46
C GLN A 52 5.71 -15.33 17.62
N ILE A 53 4.63 -14.52 17.50
CA ILE A 53 3.49 -14.80 16.60
C ILE A 53 3.31 -13.68 15.55
N ALA A 54 3.83 -12.47 15.80
CA ALA A 54 3.68 -11.29 14.93
C ALA A 54 4.62 -11.28 13.69
N THR A 55 4.76 -12.39 12.97
CA THR A 55 5.64 -12.48 11.77
C THR A 55 5.06 -13.33 10.63
N LEU A 56 3.75 -13.56 10.66
CA LEU A 56 2.95 -14.03 9.54
C LEU A 56 1.68 -13.18 9.50
N ILE A 57 1.23 -12.80 8.30
CA ILE A 57 0.10 -11.90 8.05
C ILE A 57 0.38 -10.45 8.46
N VAL A 58 0.78 -9.61 7.49
CA VAL A 58 0.42 -8.18 7.51
C VAL A 58 -0.92 -8.06 6.80
N MET A 59 -1.99 -8.30 7.55
CA MET A 59 -3.21 -7.51 7.36
C MET A 59 -2.86 -6.13 7.91
N ASP A 60 -3.11 -5.07 7.14
CA ASP A 60 -3.33 -3.77 7.75
C ASP A 60 -4.66 -3.86 8.49
N SER A 61 -4.60 -4.28 9.75
CA SER A 61 -5.74 -4.19 10.66
C SER A 61 -6.05 -2.71 10.86
N MET A 62 -7.03 -2.20 10.12
CA MET A 62 -7.66 -0.91 10.41
C MET A 62 -7.92 -0.82 11.91
N ASN A 63 -7.59 0.31 12.51
CA ASN A 63 -7.49 0.41 13.95
C ASN A 63 -8.90 0.37 14.58
N LEU A 64 -9.35 -0.82 14.99
CA LEU A 64 -10.62 -1.05 15.65
C LEU A 64 -10.59 -0.38 17.04
N LEU A 65 -11.17 0.81 17.13
CA LEU A 65 -11.22 1.59 18.37
C LEU A 65 -12.12 0.92 19.41
N THR A 66 -13.25 0.38 18.97
CA THR A 66 -14.22 -0.31 19.82
C THR A 66 -15.21 -1.14 19.01
N THR A 67 -15.89 -2.07 19.69
CA THR A 67 -17.05 -2.81 19.19
C THR A 67 -18.23 -2.50 20.11
N LEU A 68 -19.34 -2.03 19.54
CA LEU A 68 -20.60 -1.75 20.23
C LEU A 68 -21.54 -2.94 19.97
N SER A 69 -22.11 -3.52 21.02
CA SER A 69 -23.08 -4.62 20.91
C SER A 69 -24.27 -4.37 21.83
N SER A 70 -25.48 -4.71 21.38
CA SER A 70 -26.65 -4.76 22.27
C SER A 70 -26.62 -6.05 23.12
N GLN A 71 -27.40 -6.09 24.21
CA GLN A 71 -27.52 -7.30 25.04
C GLN A 71 -28.30 -8.41 24.33
N ASP A 72 -29.21 -8.01 23.43
CA ASP A 72 -30.16 -8.86 22.72
C ASP A 72 -29.49 -9.78 21.68
N LYS A 73 -28.32 -9.37 21.15
CA LYS A 73 -27.57 -10.08 20.10
C LYS A 73 -28.36 -10.24 18.79
N GLU A 74 -28.85 -9.14 18.26
CA GLU A 74 -29.56 -9.06 16.98
C GLU A 74 -28.68 -8.41 15.88
N SER A 75 -28.87 -8.81 14.61
CA SER A 75 -28.10 -8.27 13.48
C SER A 75 -28.30 -6.76 13.35
N ILE A 76 -27.24 -6.00 13.08
CA ILE A 76 -27.34 -4.58 12.78
C ILE A 76 -27.57 -4.40 11.28
N MET A 77 -28.84 -4.17 10.92
CA MET A 77 -29.34 -4.09 9.55
C MET A 77 -29.02 -2.75 8.88
N SER A 78 -29.10 -1.66 9.65
CA SER A 78 -28.95 -0.29 9.16
C SER A 78 -28.20 0.60 10.15
N LEU A 79 -27.52 1.63 9.64
CA LEU A 79 -26.73 2.58 10.43
C LEU A 79 -26.88 4.01 9.94
N VAL A 80 -27.06 4.94 10.88
CA VAL A 80 -26.83 6.38 10.66
C VAL A 80 -26.17 6.98 11.89
N SER A 81 -25.41 8.06 11.71
CA SER A 81 -24.74 8.76 12.81
C SER A 81 -24.99 10.26 12.77
N ASP A 82 -24.99 10.87 13.95
CA ASP A 82 -25.03 12.31 14.13
C ASP A 82 -23.76 12.75 14.85
N TYR A 83 -22.87 13.46 14.14
CA TYR A 83 -21.58 13.88 14.70
C TYR A 83 -21.67 15.10 15.63
N GLU A 84 -22.77 15.88 15.59
CA GLU A 84 -22.90 17.10 16.40
C GLU A 84 -23.43 16.78 17.78
N VAL A 85 -24.59 16.12 17.84
CA VAL A 85 -25.14 15.58 19.11
C VAL A 85 -24.32 14.36 19.57
N GLY A 86 -23.54 13.75 18.67
CA GLY A 86 -22.54 12.73 18.98
C GLY A 86 -23.15 11.37 19.31
N ASN A 87 -24.06 10.90 18.46
CA ASN A 87 -24.77 9.63 18.60
C ASN A 87 -24.62 8.75 17.35
N VAL A 88 -24.67 7.44 17.52
CA VAL A 88 -24.90 6.48 16.43
C VAL A 88 -26.17 5.68 16.71
N PHE A 89 -26.97 5.51 15.65
CA PHE A 89 -28.23 4.79 15.63
C PHE A 89 -28.05 3.52 14.81
N GLY A 90 -28.26 2.35 15.43
CA GLY A 90 -28.20 1.05 14.78
C GLY A 90 -29.57 0.38 14.78
N GLY A 91 -30.12 0.16 13.59
CA GLY A 91 -31.38 -0.54 13.39
C GLY A 91 -31.17 -2.05 13.46
N SER A 92 -31.93 -2.73 14.32
CA SER A 92 -31.81 -4.17 14.57
C SER A 92 -32.70 -5.00 13.63
N GLN A 93 -32.40 -6.30 13.57
CA GLN A 93 -33.27 -7.29 12.95
C GLN A 93 -34.60 -7.48 13.72
N SER A 94 -34.68 -7.11 15.00
CA SER A 94 -35.89 -7.21 15.84
C SER A 94 -36.91 -6.08 15.69
N GLY A 95 -36.55 -4.95 15.06
CA GLY A 95 -37.43 -3.76 14.97
C GLY A 95 -37.11 -2.64 15.96
N ASP A 96 -35.92 -2.67 16.55
CA ASP A 96 -35.44 -1.69 17.52
C ASP A 96 -34.37 -0.78 16.91
N ILE A 97 -34.24 0.44 17.43
CA ILE A 97 -33.12 1.33 17.13
C ILE A 97 -32.31 1.52 18.40
N HIS A 98 -31.16 0.85 18.48
CA HIS A 98 -30.23 1.05 19.57
C HIS A 98 -29.44 2.35 19.36
N VAL A 99 -29.25 3.12 20.43
CA VAL A 99 -28.54 4.41 20.40
C VAL A 99 -27.30 4.35 21.30
N TRP A 100 -26.14 4.69 20.77
CA TRP A 100 -24.88 4.79 21.52
C TRP A 100 -24.25 6.17 21.39
N SER A 101 -23.52 6.60 22.43
CA SER A 101 -22.75 7.84 22.37
C SER A 101 -21.44 7.64 21.63
N LEU A 102 -21.13 8.52 20.68
CA LEU A 102 -19.83 8.63 20.02
C LEU A 102 -18.76 9.31 20.91
N TYR A 103 -19.16 9.90 22.04
CA TYR A 103 -18.22 10.48 23.01
C TYR A 103 -17.67 9.45 24.00
N THR A 104 -18.50 8.48 24.40
CA THR A 104 -18.18 7.52 25.47
C THR A 104 -18.23 6.06 25.04
N PHE A 105 -18.80 5.76 23.86
CA PHE A 105 -19.06 4.42 23.33
C PHE A 105 -20.00 3.52 24.16
N PHE A 106 -20.63 4.08 25.20
CA PHE A 106 -21.70 3.38 25.94
C PHE A 106 -23.06 3.54 25.26
N PRO A 107 -23.97 2.55 25.41
CA PRO A 107 -25.37 2.69 25.01
C PRO A 107 -26.03 3.81 25.82
N ILE A 108 -26.84 4.62 25.15
CA ILE A 108 -27.68 5.66 25.75
C ILE A 108 -29.07 5.08 26.03
N THR A 109 -29.70 4.50 25.01
CA THR A 109 -31.09 4.03 25.06
C THR A 109 -31.43 3.13 23.85
N ARG A 110 -32.66 2.66 23.78
CA ARG A 110 -33.25 1.82 22.72
C ARG A 110 -34.62 2.39 22.36
N LEU A 111 -34.78 2.84 21.11
CA LEU A 111 -36.09 3.24 20.59
C LEU A 111 -36.82 1.97 20.15
N VAL A 112 -37.96 1.69 20.78
CA VAL A 112 -38.80 0.51 20.50
C VAL A 112 -40.03 0.97 19.72
N GLY A 113 -40.43 0.25 18.67
CA GLY A 113 -41.72 0.53 18.03
C GLY A 113 -42.04 -0.23 16.75
N HIS A 114 -41.06 -0.55 15.91
CA HIS A 114 -41.34 -1.37 14.71
C HIS A 114 -41.64 -2.81 15.11
N GLN A 115 -42.42 -3.50 14.27
CA GLN A 115 -42.84 -4.90 14.48
C GLN A 115 -41.99 -5.91 13.71
N SER A 116 -40.98 -5.43 12.98
CA SER A 116 -40.11 -6.19 12.08
C SER A 116 -38.80 -5.41 11.86
N SER A 117 -37.80 -6.03 11.24
CA SER A 117 -36.43 -5.51 11.08
C SER A 117 -36.36 -4.06 10.57
N VAL A 118 -35.43 -3.27 11.11
CA VAL A 118 -35.22 -1.86 10.70
C VAL A 118 -34.27 -1.79 9.50
N LEU A 119 -34.84 -1.72 8.30
CA LEU A 119 -34.13 -1.96 7.04
C LEU A 119 -33.29 -0.76 6.57
N CYS A 120 -33.76 0.47 6.78
CA CYS A 120 -33.01 1.69 6.46
C CYS A 120 -33.15 2.73 7.58
N LEU A 121 -32.08 3.50 7.81
CA LEU A 121 -32.06 4.67 8.68
C LEU A 121 -31.53 5.87 7.90
N THR A 122 -32.17 7.02 8.05
CA THR A 122 -31.65 8.29 7.53
C THR A 122 -31.98 9.44 8.49
N ILE A 123 -31.16 10.48 8.52
CA ILE A 123 -31.31 11.62 9.43
C ILE A 123 -31.56 12.91 8.64
N SER A 124 -32.39 13.77 9.23
CA SER A 124 -32.62 15.13 8.75
C SER A 124 -31.35 16.01 8.79
N ILE A 125 -31.22 16.96 7.86
CA ILE A 125 -30.02 17.83 7.74
C ILE A 125 -29.83 18.75 8.95
N ASP A 126 -30.93 19.12 9.62
CA ASP A 126 -31.00 19.92 10.83
C ASP A 126 -30.94 19.07 12.11
N ARG A 127 -30.77 17.74 11.97
CA ARG A 127 -30.47 16.80 13.07
C ARG A 127 -31.55 16.81 14.16
N SER A 128 -32.81 16.99 13.76
CA SER A 128 -33.98 17.05 14.65
C SER A 128 -34.83 15.78 14.53
N LEU A 129 -34.98 15.27 13.30
CA LEU A 129 -35.71 14.06 12.96
C LEU A 129 -34.77 12.93 12.52
N LEU A 130 -34.97 11.74 13.10
CA LEU A 130 -34.49 10.46 12.59
C LEU A 130 -35.65 9.76 11.86
N PHE A 131 -35.35 9.13 10.72
CA PHE A 131 -36.29 8.32 9.94
C PHE A 131 -35.84 6.86 9.91
N SER A 132 -36.76 5.93 10.15
CA SER A 132 -36.50 4.49 10.10
C SER A 132 -37.54 3.77 9.27
N SER A 133 -37.12 2.91 8.33
CA SER A 133 -38.02 2.04 7.57
C SER A 133 -37.94 0.59 8.06
N SER A 134 -38.97 -0.19 7.80
CA SER A 134 -39.07 -1.55 8.33
C SER A 134 -39.80 -2.53 7.40
N GLY A 135 -39.59 -3.83 7.66
CA GLY A 135 -40.43 -4.92 7.16
C GLY A 135 -41.77 -5.07 7.89
N ASP A 136 -42.25 -4.02 8.57
CA ASP A 136 -43.62 -3.90 9.09
C ASP A 136 -44.51 -3.01 8.20
N ASN A 137 -44.05 -2.78 6.97
CA ASN A 137 -44.64 -1.89 5.95
C ASN A 137 -44.74 -0.40 6.37
N THR A 138 -44.10 0.03 7.47
CA THR A 138 -44.14 1.43 7.93
C THR A 138 -42.77 2.12 7.90
N VAL A 139 -42.82 3.46 7.96
CA VAL A 139 -41.68 4.30 8.32
C VAL A 139 -42.01 5.06 9.60
N ARG A 140 -41.06 5.18 10.53
CA ARG A 140 -41.23 5.96 11.76
C ARG A 140 -40.31 7.18 11.78
N VAL A 141 -40.84 8.26 12.33
CA VAL A 141 -40.16 9.54 12.54
C VAL A 141 -39.93 9.71 14.03
N TRP A 142 -38.71 10.00 14.46
CA TRP A 142 -38.32 10.10 15.88
C TRP A 142 -37.58 11.41 16.14
N ASP A 143 -37.69 11.95 17.36
CA ASP A 143 -36.81 13.02 17.82
C ASP A 143 -35.40 12.45 18.05
N SER A 144 -34.41 12.90 17.27
CA SER A 144 -33.03 12.39 17.31
C SER A 144 -32.20 12.91 18.49
N ARG A 145 -32.79 13.69 19.41
CA ARG A 145 -32.14 14.33 20.55
C ARG A 145 -32.79 13.98 21.90
N GLN A 146 -34.11 13.79 21.92
CA GLN A 146 -34.90 13.51 23.13
C GLN A 146 -35.19 12.01 23.32
N PHE A 147 -35.05 11.19 22.27
CA PHE A 147 -35.15 9.72 22.33
C PHE A 147 -36.46 9.17 22.95
N GLY A 148 -37.57 9.85 22.70
CA GLY A 148 -38.90 9.40 23.12
C GLY A 148 -39.51 8.34 22.18
N ASN A 149 -40.83 8.18 22.29
CA ASN A 149 -41.62 7.46 21.29
C ASN A 149 -41.44 8.06 19.90
N ALA A 150 -41.79 7.30 18.84
CA ALA A 150 -41.93 7.88 17.51
C ALA A 150 -42.94 9.03 17.54
N LEU A 151 -42.59 10.13 16.88
CA LEU A 151 -43.45 11.30 16.69
C LEU A 151 -44.55 10.99 15.67
N TYR A 152 -44.17 10.30 14.59
CA TYR A 152 -45.05 9.96 13.48
C TYR A 152 -44.81 8.53 12.96
N ILE A 153 -45.88 7.88 12.49
CA ILE A 153 -45.85 6.64 11.70
C ILE A 153 -46.36 6.98 10.30
N VAL A 154 -45.51 6.85 9.28
CA VAL A 154 -45.91 6.97 7.88
C VAL A 154 -46.33 5.59 7.36
N LYS A 155 -47.52 5.52 6.75
CA LYS A 155 -48.08 4.31 6.12
C LYS A 155 -48.25 4.50 4.60
N PRO A 156 -48.02 3.44 3.78
CA PRO A 156 -48.24 3.47 2.33
C PRO A 156 -49.73 3.67 1.97
N PRO A 157 -50.07 4.00 0.70
CA PRO A 157 -51.46 4.24 0.28
C PRO A 157 -52.38 3.02 0.36
N ASN A 158 -51.78 1.83 0.45
CA ASN A 158 -52.43 0.54 0.64
C ASN A 158 -51.47 -0.28 1.52
N ASP A 159 -51.94 -1.00 2.55
CA ASP A 159 -51.11 -1.66 3.59
C ASP A 159 -50.17 -2.80 3.11
N ASN A 160 -49.95 -2.93 1.80
CA ASN A 160 -49.28 -4.05 1.13
C ASN A 160 -48.23 -3.56 0.10
N CYS A 161 -47.37 -2.60 0.47
CA CYS A 161 -46.14 -2.31 -0.30
C CYS A 161 -45.02 -3.32 -0.03
N GLY A 162 -45.20 -4.18 0.99
CA GLY A 162 -44.15 -5.04 1.53
C GLY A 162 -43.05 -4.25 2.23
N ASP A 163 -41.89 -4.88 2.40
CA ASP A 163 -40.72 -4.29 3.05
C ASP A 163 -40.39 -2.89 2.49
N VAL A 164 -40.27 -1.89 3.37
CA VAL A 164 -39.76 -0.56 2.99
C VAL A 164 -38.24 -0.60 3.09
N LEU A 165 -37.60 -0.94 1.98
CA LEU A 165 -36.18 -1.31 1.88
C LEU A 165 -35.23 -0.10 1.99
N SER A 166 -35.62 1.06 1.47
CA SER A 166 -34.72 2.22 1.38
C SER A 166 -35.44 3.57 1.54
N LEU A 167 -34.69 4.58 2.01
CA LEU A 167 -35.17 5.95 2.26
C LEU A 167 -34.22 7.00 1.69
N ALA A 168 -34.77 8.12 1.22
CA ALA A 168 -34.00 9.34 0.92
C ALA A 168 -34.74 10.60 1.39
N TRP A 169 -34.04 11.52 2.06
CA TRP A 169 -34.61 12.75 2.61
C TRP A 169 -34.16 14.00 1.83
N CYS A 170 -35.12 14.79 1.34
CA CYS A 170 -34.86 16.09 0.72
C CYS A 170 -35.28 17.23 1.66
N SER A 171 -34.32 17.73 2.45
CA SER A 171 -34.52 18.85 3.39
C SER A 171 -35.02 20.14 2.72
N ARG A 172 -34.54 20.44 1.50
CA ARG A 172 -34.96 21.61 0.69
C ARG A 172 -36.47 21.66 0.47
N LEU A 173 -37.10 20.51 0.29
CA LEU A 173 -38.53 20.37 0.01
C LEU A 173 -39.32 19.84 1.24
N ASN A 174 -38.61 19.36 2.27
CA ASN A 174 -39.12 18.59 3.41
C ASN A 174 -39.87 17.33 2.96
N MET A 175 -39.33 16.66 1.93
CA MET A 175 -39.88 15.44 1.33
C MET A 175 -39.09 14.22 1.74
N LEU A 176 -39.78 13.14 2.14
CA LEU A 176 -39.19 11.82 2.32
C LEU A 176 -39.61 10.92 1.15
N TYR A 177 -38.64 10.23 0.53
CA TYR A 177 -38.85 9.23 -0.51
C TYR A 177 -38.60 7.83 0.05
N LEU A 178 -39.41 6.86 -0.38
CA LEU A 178 -39.45 5.48 0.09
C LEU A 178 -39.29 4.53 -1.10
N GLY A 179 -38.43 3.52 -0.97
CA GLY A 179 -38.26 2.42 -1.92
C GLY A 179 -38.82 1.12 -1.35
N CYS A 180 -39.75 0.49 -2.06
CA CYS A 180 -40.55 -0.62 -1.54
C CYS A 180 -40.30 -1.96 -2.26
N GLN A 181 -40.68 -3.05 -1.58
CA GLN A 181 -40.63 -4.43 -2.09
C GLN A 181 -41.60 -4.67 -3.27
N ASP A 182 -42.73 -3.97 -3.33
CA ASP A 182 -43.65 -3.96 -4.48
C ASP A 182 -43.10 -3.27 -5.76
N ALA A 183 -41.81 -2.92 -5.76
CA ALA A 183 -41.10 -2.16 -6.80
C ALA A 183 -41.67 -0.74 -7.04
N SER A 184 -42.41 -0.18 -6.08
CA SER A 184 -42.79 1.23 -6.10
C SER A 184 -41.70 2.15 -5.55
N ILE A 185 -41.82 3.43 -5.92
CA ILE A 185 -41.17 4.56 -5.23
C ILE A 185 -42.28 5.50 -4.78
N GLN A 186 -42.31 5.80 -3.48
CA GLN A 186 -43.36 6.59 -2.83
C GLN A 186 -42.77 7.82 -2.17
N TRP A 187 -43.57 8.86 -1.89
CA TRP A 187 -43.08 10.06 -1.19
C TRP A 187 -44.13 10.73 -0.31
N ILE A 188 -43.68 11.51 0.68
CA ILE A 188 -44.55 12.31 1.55
C ILE A 188 -43.92 13.65 1.91
N SER A 189 -44.75 14.69 2.00
CA SER A 189 -44.36 16.01 2.49
C SER A 189 -44.53 16.11 4.00
N LEU A 190 -43.45 16.48 4.70
CA LEU A 190 -43.42 16.70 6.15
C LEU A 190 -43.38 18.20 6.50
N GLN A 191 -43.77 19.09 5.58
CA GLN A 191 -43.84 20.53 5.84
C GLN A 191 -44.81 20.87 6.99
N CYS A 192 -45.86 20.08 7.15
CA CYS A 192 -46.91 20.27 8.15
C CYS A 192 -46.47 19.98 9.60
N LEU A 193 -45.29 19.37 9.81
CA LEU A 193 -44.77 19.08 11.16
C LEU A 193 -44.31 20.34 11.92
N LYS A 194 -44.20 21.49 11.26
CA LYS A 194 -43.61 22.72 11.83
C LYS A 194 -44.53 23.55 12.75
N THR A 195 -45.73 23.05 13.07
CA THR A 195 -46.76 23.82 13.80
C THR A 195 -46.82 23.58 15.32
N HIS A 196 -46.21 22.52 15.85
CA HIS A 196 -46.48 22.07 17.24
C HIS A 196 -45.45 22.45 18.31
N SER A 197 -44.33 23.09 17.99
CA SER A 197 -43.19 23.26 18.89
C SER A 197 -43.12 24.60 19.68
N LEU A 198 -44.23 25.33 19.86
CA LEU A 198 -44.22 26.70 20.45
C LEU A 198 -45.30 27.04 21.50
N VAL A 199 -45.99 26.05 22.09
CA VAL A 199 -47.09 26.33 23.06
C VAL A 199 -46.79 25.95 24.52
N ASN A 200 -45.93 24.96 24.78
CA ASN A 200 -45.74 24.36 26.12
C ASN A 200 -44.52 24.88 26.89
N SER A 201 -44.20 26.18 26.80
CA SER A 201 -43.04 26.80 27.49
C SER A 201 -43.38 28.08 28.28
N SER A 202 -44.64 28.27 28.67
CA SER A 202 -45.05 29.44 29.47
C SER A 202 -46.21 29.15 30.44
N LYS A 203 -45.93 28.43 31.54
CA LYS A 203 -46.70 28.47 32.81
C LYS A 203 -45.88 27.89 33.96
N ASN A 204 -46.15 28.35 35.18
CA ASN A 204 -45.63 27.87 36.46
C ASN A 204 -44.12 28.12 36.73
N ILE A 205 -43.73 29.39 36.82
CA ILE A 205 -42.76 29.83 37.85
C ILE A 205 -43.36 31.03 38.59
N GLU A 206 -43.89 30.77 39.78
CA GLU A 206 -44.00 31.74 40.86
C GLU A 206 -43.43 31.09 42.15
N HIS A 207 -43.03 31.95 43.07
CA HIS A 207 -42.59 31.77 44.47
C HIS A 207 -42.75 30.38 45.14
N ASP A 208 -41.85 29.96 46.04
CA ASP A 208 -41.19 30.83 47.03
C ASP A 208 -39.75 30.40 47.42
N SER A 209 -39.20 31.12 48.40
CA SER A 209 -37.78 31.25 48.75
C SER A 209 -37.45 30.69 50.15
N ASN A 210 -36.14 30.56 50.43
CA ASN A 210 -35.46 30.02 51.64
C ASN A 210 -34.94 28.56 51.52
N SER A 211 -33.73 28.22 51.99
CA SER A 211 -32.64 29.07 52.53
C SER A 211 -31.24 28.42 52.51
N LYS A 212 -30.22 29.29 52.49
CA LYS A 212 -28.83 29.16 52.99
C LYS A 212 -27.91 28.05 52.44
N LEU A 213 -26.71 28.51 52.05
CA LEU A 213 -25.55 27.68 51.72
C LEU A 213 -25.01 26.91 52.93
N HIS A 214 -24.31 25.81 52.66
CA HIS A 214 -23.02 25.53 53.30
C HIS A 214 -22.04 24.91 52.31
N SER A 215 -20.76 25.28 52.43
CA SER A 215 -19.65 24.80 51.61
C SER A 215 -18.93 23.63 52.27
N GLY A 216 -18.54 22.61 51.50
CA GLY A 216 -17.66 21.54 51.97
C GLY A 216 -17.19 20.62 50.85
N SER A 217 -15.90 20.66 50.53
CA SER A 217 -15.24 19.68 49.68
C SER A 217 -14.51 18.64 50.52
N LEU A 218 -14.70 17.36 50.25
CA LEU A 218 -13.72 16.30 50.50
C LEU A 218 -14.12 15.04 49.71
N SER A 219 -13.16 14.14 49.51
CA SER A 219 -13.24 13.01 48.58
C SER A 219 -13.29 11.65 49.31
N PRO A 220 -13.07 10.49 48.64
CA PRO A 220 -14.03 9.37 48.65
C PRO A 220 -13.72 8.30 49.71
N GLU A 221 -14.64 7.34 49.92
CA GLU A 221 -14.32 5.90 49.79
C GLU A 221 -15.54 4.96 49.74
N THR A 222 -15.24 3.67 49.62
CA THR A 222 -15.99 2.52 49.08
C THR A 222 -17.19 1.95 49.87
N SER A 223 -18.02 1.23 49.11
CA SER A 223 -18.69 -0.06 49.44
C SER A 223 -19.78 -0.15 50.51
N PHE A 224 -20.89 -0.81 50.14
CA PHE A 224 -21.56 -1.81 50.99
C PHE A 224 -22.22 -2.90 50.12
N ILE A 225 -22.31 -4.13 50.66
CA ILE A 225 -22.91 -5.33 50.06
C ILE A 225 -24.13 -5.75 50.91
N PRO A 226 -25.17 -6.34 50.31
CA PRO A 226 -25.95 -7.38 50.98
C PRO A 226 -25.84 -8.75 50.28
N GLU A 227 -25.62 -9.81 51.06
CA GLU A 227 -25.76 -11.21 50.64
C GLU A 227 -27.17 -11.75 50.97
N LEU A 228 -27.37 -13.08 50.75
CA LEU A 228 -28.53 -13.92 51.12
C LEU A 228 -29.74 -13.77 50.19
N ALA A 229 -30.44 -14.83 49.77
CA ALA A 229 -30.19 -16.27 49.73
C ALA A 229 -31.10 -16.83 48.60
N GLY A 230 -30.90 -17.97 47.94
CA GLY A 230 -30.14 -19.16 48.31
C GLY A 230 -31.09 -20.37 48.35
N SER A 231 -31.18 -21.13 47.27
CA SER A 231 -31.75 -22.49 47.26
C SER A 231 -31.28 -23.29 46.05
N SER A 232 -30.87 -24.53 46.30
CA SER A 232 -30.52 -25.52 45.28
C SER A 232 -31.74 -26.30 44.80
N ILE A 233 -31.74 -26.80 43.57
CA ILE A 233 -31.84 -28.24 43.25
C ILE A 233 -31.65 -28.47 41.74
N SER A 234 -30.78 -29.41 41.42
CA SER A 234 -30.74 -30.19 40.17
C SER A 234 -30.53 -31.65 40.60
N PRO A 235 -31.11 -32.66 39.92
CA PRO A 235 -30.24 -33.45 39.03
C PRO A 235 -30.93 -34.24 37.89
N LEU A 236 -30.09 -34.86 37.04
CA LEU A 236 -30.32 -36.03 36.15
C LEU A 236 -31.38 -35.86 35.01
N LEU A 237 -31.01 -35.96 33.72
CA LEU A 237 -30.48 -37.10 32.93
C LEU A 237 -31.52 -38.14 32.48
N THR A 238 -31.64 -38.29 31.16
CA THR A 238 -31.88 -39.56 30.44
C THR A 238 -31.43 -39.39 28.98
N THR A 239 -31.26 -40.48 28.24
CA THR A 239 -30.54 -40.53 26.95
C THR A 239 -31.36 -41.19 25.83
N ASP A 240 -30.70 -41.39 24.69
CA ASP A 240 -31.05 -42.28 23.58
C ASP A 240 -32.05 -41.71 22.52
N GLY A 241 -31.93 -42.07 21.24
CA GLY A 241 -30.97 -43.00 20.62
C GLY A 241 -30.81 -42.83 19.10
N ILE A 242 -29.84 -43.55 18.53
CA ILE A 242 -29.44 -43.49 17.11
C ILE A 242 -30.06 -44.64 16.31
N SER A 243 -30.41 -44.41 15.04
CA SER A 243 -30.48 -45.47 14.04
C SER A 243 -30.08 -44.98 12.63
N HIS A 244 -29.41 -45.85 11.87
CA HIS A 244 -29.04 -45.67 10.46
C HIS A 244 -29.91 -46.57 9.56
N LEU A 245 -30.03 -46.26 8.26
CA LEU A 245 -30.14 -47.26 7.18
C LEU A 245 -29.90 -46.68 5.77
N ILE A 246 -29.31 -47.50 4.89
CA ILE A 246 -28.80 -47.27 3.51
C ILE A 246 -28.69 -48.68 2.86
N PRO A 247 -28.74 -48.95 1.52
CA PRO A 247 -29.22 -48.21 0.33
C PRO A 247 -30.24 -48.99 -0.56
N SER A 248 -30.65 -48.41 -1.70
CA SER A 248 -30.89 -49.14 -2.97
C SER A 248 -30.59 -48.22 -4.18
N ALA A 249 -30.56 -48.72 -5.43
CA ALA A 249 -29.86 -48.05 -6.56
C ALA A 249 -30.54 -48.21 -7.96
N CYS A 250 -29.93 -47.56 -8.97
CA CYS A 250 -30.28 -47.48 -10.41
C CYS A 250 -31.45 -46.54 -10.78
N SER A 251 -31.45 -45.78 -11.88
CA SER A 251 -30.44 -45.57 -12.95
C SER A 251 -30.64 -44.24 -13.74
N SER A 252 -29.58 -43.77 -14.40
CA SER A 252 -29.45 -42.60 -15.32
C SER A 252 -30.40 -42.62 -16.56
N PRO A 253 -30.56 -41.53 -17.37
CA PRO A 253 -29.65 -40.38 -17.53
C PRO A 253 -30.21 -38.94 -17.67
N HIS A 254 -29.26 -38.00 -17.50
CA HIS A 254 -29.21 -36.55 -17.81
C HIS A 254 -30.38 -35.81 -18.47
N LEU A 255 -30.80 -34.74 -17.78
CA LEU A 255 -31.08 -33.42 -18.38
C LEU A 255 -30.79 -32.35 -17.32
N HIS A 256 -29.68 -31.60 -17.46
CA HIS A 256 -29.26 -30.62 -16.45
C HIS A 256 -30.02 -29.30 -16.62
N SER A 257 -31.02 -29.07 -15.76
CA SER A 257 -31.56 -27.74 -15.50
C SER A 257 -30.92 -27.18 -14.22
N CYS A 258 -30.04 -26.19 -14.39
CA CYS A 258 -29.50 -25.44 -13.26
C CYS A 258 -30.61 -24.54 -12.69
N ARG A 259 -31.04 -24.82 -11.46
CA ARG A 259 -31.89 -23.89 -10.69
C ARG A 259 -30.98 -22.81 -10.06
N PRO A 260 -31.40 -21.53 -10.04
CA PRO A 260 -30.74 -20.54 -9.19
C PRO A 260 -30.87 -20.95 -7.72
N VAL A 261 -29.88 -20.57 -6.91
CA VAL A 261 -29.87 -20.85 -5.46
C VAL A 261 -30.59 -19.72 -4.73
N HIS A 262 -31.50 -20.07 -3.82
CA HIS A 262 -32.21 -19.09 -2.99
C HIS A 262 -31.31 -18.54 -1.88
N HIS A 263 -31.33 -17.21 -1.66
CA HIS A 263 -30.72 -16.57 -0.49
C HIS A 263 -31.50 -16.88 0.79
N LYS A 264 -30.91 -16.61 1.97
CA LYS A 264 -31.46 -16.90 3.31
C LYS A 264 -31.64 -15.67 4.21
N PHE A 265 -31.63 -14.47 3.64
CA PHE A 265 -31.50 -13.21 4.42
C PHE A 265 -32.71 -12.28 4.29
N PHE A 266 -33.43 -12.34 3.17
CA PHE A 266 -34.65 -11.55 2.89
C PHE A 266 -35.86 -12.49 2.67
N ASP A 267 -36.02 -13.50 3.54
CA ASP A 267 -37.05 -14.54 3.40
C ASP A 267 -38.44 -14.09 3.90
N SER A 268 -39.12 -13.25 3.12
CA SER A 268 -40.54 -12.91 3.28
C SER A 268 -41.38 -13.37 2.06
N LEU A 269 -41.70 -14.68 2.05
CA LEU A 269 -42.48 -15.42 1.02
C LEU A 269 -41.84 -15.53 -0.39
N SER A 270 -42.12 -16.64 -1.07
CA SER A 270 -41.52 -16.90 -2.39
C SER A 270 -42.32 -16.27 -3.55
N GLN A 271 -41.60 -15.74 -4.55
CA GLN A 271 -42.18 -15.22 -5.79
C GLN A 271 -43.03 -16.26 -6.53
N ALA A 272 -42.72 -17.55 -6.37
CA ALA A 272 -43.49 -18.66 -6.94
C ALA A 272 -44.87 -18.85 -6.26
N ASP A 273 -45.06 -18.37 -5.02
CA ASP A 273 -46.34 -18.45 -4.30
C ASP A 273 -47.22 -17.24 -4.57
N LEU A 274 -46.63 -16.04 -4.74
CA LEU A 274 -47.32 -14.88 -5.33
C LEU A 274 -47.88 -15.20 -6.73
N LEU A 275 -47.10 -15.86 -7.58
CA LEU A 275 -47.55 -16.31 -8.90
C LEU A 275 -48.65 -17.39 -8.84
N LYS A 276 -48.72 -18.22 -7.80
CA LYS A 276 -49.84 -19.16 -7.56
C LYS A 276 -51.10 -18.44 -7.05
N ALA A 277 -50.93 -17.39 -6.24
CA ALA A 277 -52.04 -16.58 -5.74
C ALA A 277 -52.71 -15.78 -6.87
N ALA A 278 -51.91 -15.11 -7.72
CA ALA A 278 -52.42 -14.37 -8.88
C ALA A 278 -53.16 -15.29 -9.87
N ARG A 279 -52.57 -16.45 -10.21
CA ARG A 279 -53.17 -17.45 -11.12
C ARG A 279 -54.44 -18.15 -10.58
N ARG A 280 -54.96 -17.74 -9.42
CA ARG A 280 -56.24 -18.21 -8.86
C ARG A 280 -57.36 -17.15 -8.87
N ARG A 281 -57.14 -15.94 -9.40
CA ARG A 281 -58.17 -14.90 -9.49
C ARG A 281 -58.62 -14.56 -10.92
N ASP A 282 -57.69 -14.45 -11.87
CA ASP A 282 -58.03 -14.07 -13.25
C ASP A 282 -58.28 -15.29 -14.14
N SER A 283 -59.46 -15.90 -13.97
CA SER A 283 -60.01 -16.90 -14.88
C SER A 283 -61.35 -16.44 -15.48
N ASN A 284 -61.37 -15.24 -16.09
CA ASN A 284 -62.43 -14.77 -16.98
C ASN A 284 -61.91 -13.67 -17.93
N TYR A 285 -62.59 -13.52 -19.08
CA TYR A 285 -62.34 -12.55 -20.15
C TYR A 285 -61.05 -12.71 -20.99
N ASN A 286 -61.19 -13.44 -22.10
CA ASN A 286 -60.37 -13.25 -23.30
C ASN A 286 -60.79 -11.96 -24.03
N LEU A 287 -59.84 -11.27 -24.68
CA LEU A 287 -59.96 -10.82 -26.08
C LEU A 287 -58.62 -10.29 -26.63
N SER A 288 -58.51 -10.15 -27.95
CA SER A 288 -57.25 -9.94 -28.69
C SER A 288 -57.00 -8.47 -29.11
N PRO A 289 -55.73 -8.08 -29.38
CA PRO A 289 -55.38 -6.69 -29.67
C PRO A 289 -55.33 -6.35 -31.18
N GLN A 290 -55.96 -5.24 -31.58
CA GLN A 290 -55.54 -4.42 -32.75
C GLN A 290 -56.41 -3.16 -32.93
N SER A 291 -55.79 -1.96 -32.93
CA SER A 291 -56.10 -0.85 -33.87
C SER A 291 -55.24 0.39 -33.59
N ARG A 292 -55.09 1.25 -34.60
CA ARG A 292 -54.39 2.55 -34.55
C ARG A 292 -55.39 3.70 -34.38
N CYS A 293 -54.96 4.79 -33.75
CA CYS A 293 -55.13 6.18 -34.23
C CYS A 293 -53.90 6.96 -33.73
N GLN A 294 -53.10 7.67 -34.54
CA GLN A 294 -53.36 8.79 -35.46
C GLN A 294 -53.60 10.14 -34.76
N VAL A 295 -52.96 11.16 -35.32
CA VAL A 295 -52.76 12.51 -34.76
C VAL A 295 -53.84 13.46 -35.25
N ILE A 296 -54.29 14.37 -34.39
CA ILE A 296 -54.90 15.65 -34.76
C ILE A 296 -54.17 16.75 -33.99
N ASP A 297 -53.81 17.84 -34.68
CA ASP A 297 -53.11 19.00 -34.14
C ASP A 297 -53.99 20.25 -34.27
N SER A 298 -54.07 21.08 -33.23
CA SER A 298 -54.70 22.41 -33.29
C SER A 298 -54.25 23.30 -32.13
N ARG A 299 -53.87 24.54 -32.47
CA ARG A 299 -53.52 25.64 -31.55
C ARG A 299 -54.64 26.72 -31.60
N PRO A 300 -54.52 27.85 -30.87
CA PRO A 300 -54.53 27.96 -29.41
C PRO A 300 -55.62 28.95 -28.92
N GLY A 301 -56.05 28.85 -27.66
CA GLY A 301 -57.01 29.78 -27.07
C GLY A 301 -56.47 30.44 -25.80
N PHE A 302 -56.12 31.73 -25.87
CA PHE A 302 -55.79 32.52 -24.67
C PHE A 302 -57.08 32.99 -23.97
N LYS A 303 -57.25 32.62 -22.71
CA LYS A 303 -58.01 33.41 -21.73
C LYS A 303 -57.26 33.43 -20.41
N THR A 304 -57.13 34.63 -19.85
CA THR A 304 -56.66 34.87 -18.49
C THR A 304 -57.83 34.88 -17.54
N GLU A 305 -57.77 34.10 -16.48
CA GLU A 305 -58.61 34.30 -15.30
C GLU A 305 -57.73 34.01 -14.07
N ASN A 306 -57.82 34.85 -13.05
CA ASN A 306 -57.14 34.62 -11.78
C ASN A 306 -57.96 33.59 -11.00
N ASP A 307 -57.34 32.47 -10.63
CA ASP A 307 -57.84 31.64 -9.54
C ASP A 307 -56.79 31.54 -8.44
N GLN A 308 -57.25 31.42 -7.20
CA GLN A 308 -56.40 31.68 -6.03
C GLN A 308 -55.60 30.45 -5.58
N LEU A 309 -54.54 30.68 -4.80
CA LEU A 309 -53.85 29.60 -4.10
C LEU A 309 -54.73 29.06 -2.97
N GLU A 310 -55.62 28.12 -3.28
CA GLU A 310 -56.13 27.19 -2.28
C GLU A 310 -54.97 26.31 -1.80
N ARG A 311 -54.45 26.62 -0.61
CA ARG A 311 -53.56 25.73 0.14
C ARG A 311 -54.40 24.54 0.60
N PHE A 312 -54.33 23.43 -0.13
CA PHE A 312 -54.90 22.15 0.31
C PHE A 312 -54.41 21.81 1.71
N SER A 313 -55.33 21.76 2.66
CA SER A 313 -55.05 21.38 4.04
C SER A 313 -54.89 19.87 4.15
N THR A 314 -53.71 19.39 4.53
CA THR A 314 -53.42 17.98 4.84
C THR A 314 -54.04 17.55 6.19
N ALA A 315 -55.24 18.03 6.50
CA ALA A 315 -55.89 17.84 7.81
C ALA A 315 -56.58 16.47 7.92
N ASP A 316 -57.02 15.91 6.80
CA ASP A 316 -57.81 14.67 6.76
C ASP A 316 -56.96 13.40 6.76
N SER A 317 -55.62 13.52 6.80
CA SER A 317 -54.67 12.39 6.68
C SER A 317 -53.90 12.05 7.96
N ILE A 318 -54.37 12.55 9.13
CA ILE A 318 -53.75 12.33 10.44
C ILE A 318 -54.68 11.51 11.34
N HIS A 319 -54.28 10.29 11.67
CA HIS A 319 -54.94 9.45 12.68
C HIS A 319 -54.03 9.26 13.90
N VAL A 320 -54.57 8.79 15.05
CA VAL A 320 -53.77 8.54 16.27
C VAL A 320 -53.84 7.07 16.65
N GLU A 321 -52.73 6.35 16.49
CA GLU A 321 -52.58 4.95 16.92
C GLU A 321 -51.65 4.88 18.13
N GLY A 322 -52.13 4.34 19.25
CA GLY A 322 -51.33 4.18 20.47
C GLY A 322 -50.84 5.49 21.13
N GLY A 323 -51.37 6.65 20.71
CA GLY A 323 -50.88 7.97 21.13
C GLY A 323 -49.82 8.58 20.22
N ILE A 324 -49.57 8.00 19.04
CA ILE A 324 -48.64 8.49 18.01
C ILE A 324 -49.45 8.89 16.77
N GLU A 325 -49.08 9.99 16.11
CA GLU A 325 -49.75 10.45 14.90
C GLU A 325 -49.34 9.60 13.68
N VAL A 326 -50.33 9.26 12.84
CA VAL A 326 -50.19 8.39 11.68
C VAL A 326 -50.47 9.19 10.41
N LEU A 327 -49.50 9.23 9.51
CA LEU A 327 -49.55 9.96 8.24
C LEU A 327 -49.69 8.96 7.09
N PHE A 328 -50.70 9.13 6.24
CA PHE A 328 -50.93 8.26 5.08
C PHE A 328 -50.38 8.89 3.81
N ILE A 329 -49.60 8.12 3.04
CA ILE A 329 -49.19 8.49 1.69
C ILE A 329 -50.40 8.39 0.76
N GLU A 330 -50.64 9.40 -0.08
CA GLU A 330 -51.72 9.35 -1.06
C GLU A 330 -51.33 8.51 -2.30
N ASN A 331 -52.31 7.88 -2.96
CA ASN A 331 -52.07 7.12 -4.20
C ASN A 331 -51.45 8.00 -5.33
N LYS A 332 -51.69 9.32 -5.31
CA LYS A 332 -51.05 10.28 -6.25
C LYS A 332 -49.54 10.45 -6.01
N ASP A 333 -49.03 9.99 -4.89
CA ASP A 333 -47.66 10.16 -4.41
C ASP A 333 -46.86 8.82 -4.35
N SER A 334 -47.34 7.79 -5.06
CA SER A 334 -46.63 6.52 -5.31
C SER A 334 -46.53 6.16 -6.80
N ILE A 335 -45.31 6.00 -7.33
CA ILE A 335 -45.06 5.40 -8.65
C ILE A 335 -44.95 3.88 -8.45
N SER A 336 -46.05 3.17 -8.71
CA SER A 336 -46.06 1.70 -8.82
C SER A 336 -45.19 1.24 -9.99
N TYR A 337 -44.46 0.13 -9.83
CA TYR A 337 -43.56 -0.43 -10.86
C TYR A 337 -42.55 0.60 -11.39
N ALA A 338 -41.94 1.38 -10.49
CA ALA A 338 -40.81 2.25 -10.81
C ALA A 338 -39.61 1.44 -11.36
N HIS A 339 -39.51 0.17 -10.95
CA HIS A 339 -38.59 -0.83 -11.45
C HIS A 339 -39.32 -2.17 -11.72
N PHE A 340 -38.62 -3.12 -12.36
CA PHE A 340 -39.08 -4.50 -12.53
C PHE A 340 -38.61 -5.46 -11.41
N GLY A 341 -38.03 -4.91 -10.33
CA GLY A 341 -37.60 -5.63 -9.14
C GLY A 341 -37.59 -4.72 -7.91
N TYR A 342 -37.35 -5.28 -6.72
CA TYR A 342 -37.41 -4.56 -5.44
C TYR A 342 -36.51 -3.32 -5.43
N THR A 343 -36.97 -2.20 -4.84
CA THR A 343 -36.20 -0.94 -4.78
C THR A 343 -35.23 -0.95 -3.58
N TYR A 344 -34.13 -1.70 -3.71
CA TYR A 344 -33.15 -1.91 -2.64
C TYR A 344 -32.43 -0.64 -2.16
N SER A 345 -32.21 0.33 -3.05
CA SER A 345 -31.45 1.54 -2.71
C SER A 345 -32.06 2.81 -3.31
N LEU A 346 -32.08 3.87 -2.49
CA LEU A 346 -32.41 5.24 -2.88
C LEU A 346 -31.29 6.17 -2.43
N LEU A 347 -30.95 7.14 -3.27
CA LEU A 347 -29.97 8.17 -2.99
C LEU A 347 -30.42 9.50 -3.59
N LEU A 348 -30.42 10.58 -2.81
CA LEU A 348 -30.65 11.92 -3.34
C LEU A 348 -29.31 12.54 -3.74
N VAL A 349 -29.16 12.95 -5.00
CA VAL A 349 -27.98 13.66 -5.50
C VAL A 349 -28.37 15.08 -5.94
N ASN A 350 -27.44 16.04 -5.85
CA ASN A 350 -27.65 17.41 -6.32
C ASN A 350 -26.71 17.68 -7.50
N LEU A 351 -27.27 17.86 -8.69
CA LEU A 351 -26.53 18.13 -9.93
C LEU A 351 -26.94 19.51 -10.44
N ASN A 352 -25.99 20.44 -10.55
CA ASN A 352 -26.24 21.80 -11.01
C ASN A 352 -27.40 22.50 -10.26
N ASP A 353 -27.39 22.37 -8.92
CA ASP A 353 -28.41 22.85 -7.97
C ASP A 353 -29.85 22.33 -8.19
N GLN A 354 -29.99 21.23 -8.92
CA GLN A 354 -31.23 20.46 -9.04
C GLN A 354 -31.11 19.12 -8.28
N PRO A 355 -32.06 18.79 -7.39
CA PRO A 355 -32.12 17.48 -6.75
C PRO A 355 -32.65 16.43 -7.73
N PHE A 356 -31.93 15.32 -7.85
CA PHE A 356 -32.37 14.11 -8.53
C PHE A 356 -32.43 12.96 -7.53
N LEU A 357 -33.48 12.15 -7.62
CA LEU A 357 -33.54 10.89 -6.90
C LEU A 357 -32.90 9.81 -7.79
N VAL A 358 -31.95 9.05 -7.23
CA VAL A 358 -31.33 7.90 -7.88
C VAL A 358 -31.84 6.64 -7.18
N SER A 359 -32.32 5.65 -7.93
CA SER A 359 -32.80 4.38 -7.40
C SER A 359 -32.07 3.19 -8.02
N GLY A 360 -31.72 2.20 -7.18
CA GLY A 360 -31.13 0.93 -7.56
C GLY A 360 -32.02 -0.24 -7.17
N SER A 361 -32.10 -1.26 -8.03
CA SER A 361 -33.11 -2.31 -7.95
C SER A 361 -32.60 -3.71 -8.27
N GLY A 362 -33.39 -4.71 -7.89
CA GLY A 362 -33.32 -6.09 -8.37
C GLY A 362 -33.50 -6.29 -9.87
N ASP A 363 -33.89 -5.28 -10.65
CA ASP A 363 -33.85 -5.33 -12.12
C ASP A 363 -32.48 -4.98 -12.73
N ALA A 364 -31.43 -4.91 -11.89
CA ALA A 364 -30.05 -4.56 -12.24
C ALA A 364 -29.86 -3.16 -12.87
N THR A 365 -30.91 -2.34 -12.94
CA THR A 365 -30.84 -0.97 -13.45
C THR A 365 -30.71 0.06 -12.34
N ILE A 366 -30.11 1.20 -12.69
CA ILE A 366 -30.15 2.43 -11.90
C ILE A 366 -31.02 3.43 -12.65
N LYS A 367 -31.97 4.10 -11.97
CA LYS A 367 -32.84 5.11 -12.58
C LYS A 367 -32.62 6.47 -11.93
N ILE A 368 -32.55 7.52 -12.73
CA ILE A 368 -32.36 8.91 -12.29
C ILE A 368 -33.65 9.69 -12.57
N TRP A 369 -34.38 10.01 -11.50
CA TRP A 369 -35.68 10.68 -11.53
C TRP A 369 -35.52 12.18 -11.25
N THR A 370 -36.19 12.99 -12.06
CA THR A 370 -36.28 14.44 -11.85
C THR A 370 -37.30 14.75 -10.74
N VAL A 371 -36.86 15.46 -9.71
CA VAL A 371 -37.74 15.95 -8.63
C VAL A 371 -38.32 17.31 -9.04
N ASP A 372 -39.64 17.47 -8.88
CA ASP A 372 -40.31 18.76 -9.04
C ASP A 372 -39.95 19.70 -7.87
N LEU A 373 -39.36 20.86 -8.15
CA LEU A 373 -38.95 21.83 -7.13
C LEU A 373 -40.11 22.59 -6.45
N GLN A 374 -41.32 22.56 -7.00
CA GLN A 374 -42.51 23.20 -6.43
C GLN A 374 -43.32 22.22 -5.59
N THR A 375 -43.52 20.99 -6.09
CA THR A 375 -44.39 19.99 -5.45
C THR A 375 -43.63 18.92 -4.66
N GLY A 376 -42.34 18.70 -4.96
CA GLY A 376 -41.57 17.59 -4.41
C GLY A 376 -41.89 16.23 -5.04
N ALA A 377 -42.90 16.14 -5.91
CA ALA A 377 -43.28 14.91 -6.58
C ALA A 377 -42.24 14.47 -7.63
N LEU A 378 -42.20 13.17 -7.94
CA LEU A 378 -41.47 12.67 -9.11
C LEU A 378 -42.36 12.85 -10.35
N ILE A 379 -41.81 13.52 -11.38
CA ILE A 379 -42.62 14.03 -12.51
C ILE A 379 -43.14 12.88 -13.39
N ARG A 380 -44.48 12.72 -13.43
CA ARG A 380 -45.14 11.54 -14.04
C ARG A 380 -45.47 11.61 -15.55
N ASN A 381 -45.30 12.73 -16.25
CA ASN A 381 -45.85 12.90 -17.61
C ASN A 381 -44.82 13.19 -18.73
N SER A 382 -44.72 12.23 -19.65
CA SER A 382 -44.52 12.40 -21.11
C SER A 382 -43.63 13.55 -21.64
N SER A 383 -42.32 13.47 -21.43
CA SER A 383 -41.30 13.67 -22.50
C SER A 383 -39.86 13.58 -22.00
N LYS A 384 -39.63 13.95 -20.74
CA LYS A 384 -38.35 13.77 -20.01
C LYS A 384 -38.60 13.23 -18.59
N LEU A 385 -39.28 12.09 -18.52
CA LEU A 385 -39.68 11.37 -17.30
C LEU A 385 -38.52 10.93 -16.40
N LEU A 386 -37.36 10.72 -17.01
CA LEU A 386 -36.23 9.96 -16.50
C LEU A 386 -34.99 10.56 -17.17
N SER A 387 -34.03 11.06 -16.38
CA SER A 387 -32.82 11.69 -16.92
C SER A 387 -31.90 10.65 -17.57
N ALA A 388 -31.77 9.49 -16.94
CA ALA A 388 -31.20 8.28 -17.53
C ALA A 388 -31.72 7.02 -16.84
N THR A 389 -31.76 5.89 -17.55
CA THR A 389 -31.56 4.57 -16.95
C THR A 389 -30.12 4.19 -17.24
N LEU A 390 -29.33 3.95 -16.19
CA LEU A 390 -28.00 3.35 -16.31
C LEU A 390 -28.18 1.84 -16.25
N SER A 391 -27.81 1.15 -17.33
CA SER A 391 -27.74 -0.31 -17.40
C SER A 391 -26.55 -0.70 -18.26
N THR A 392 -26.09 -1.94 -18.16
CA THR A 392 -24.93 -2.44 -18.91
C THR A 392 -25.26 -3.55 -19.90
N HIS A 393 -26.52 -3.63 -20.34
CA HIS A 393 -26.82 -4.38 -21.56
C HIS A 393 -26.26 -3.61 -22.76
N LEU A 394 -25.24 -4.20 -23.39
CA LEU A 394 -24.76 -3.73 -24.69
C LEU A 394 -25.91 -3.73 -25.72
N SER A 395 -25.85 -2.81 -26.67
CA SER A 395 -26.69 -2.85 -27.88
C SER A 395 -26.60 -4.26 -28.51
N PRO A 396 -27.70 -4.82 -29.05
CA PRO A 396 -27.74 -6.17 -29.65
C PRO A 396 -26.94 -6.33 -30.96
N SER A 397 -25.96 -5.45 -31.17
CA SER A 397 -25.11 -5.34 -32.36
C SER A 397 -23.67 -5.80 -32.14
N ASN A 398 -23.23 -6.12 -30.91
CA ASN A 398 -21.84 -6.55 -30.69
C ASN A 398 -21.63 -7.43 -29.42
N PRO A 399 -21.73 -8.77 -29.51
CA PRO A 399 -21.47 -9.68 -28.39
C PRO A 399 -19.97 -9.97 -28.24
N CYS A 400 -19.29 -9.27 -27.33
CA CYS A 400 -17.89 -9.52 -26.99
C CYS A 400 -17.77 -10.05 -25.56
N SER A 401 -17.13 -11.22 -25.42
CA SER A 401 -16.92 -11.99 -24.16
C SER A 401 -18.12 -12.84 -23.71
N PRO A 402 -18.02 -14.18 -23.69
CA PRO A 402 -19.01 -15.03 -23.04
C PRO A 402 -18.86 -14.94 -21.51
N GLY A 403 -19.83 -14.31 -20.84
CA GLY A 403 -19.85 -14.19 -19.38
C GLY A 403 -20.53 -12.96 -18.78
N GLU A 404 -21.05 -12.01 -19.58
CA GLU A 404 -21.71 -10.78 -19.10
C GLU A 404 -23.26 -10.79 -19.24
N GLU A 405 -23.89 -11.98 -19.33
CA GLU A 405 -25.34 -12.08 -19.59
C GLU A 405 -26.21 -12.02 -18.31
N ASP A 406 -25.69 -12.42 -17.15
CA ASP A 406 -26.35 -12.27 -15.85
C ASP A 406 -25.71 -11.11 -15.05
N LEU A 407 -26.54 -10.16 -14.60
CA LEU A 407 -26.17 -9.04 -13.74
C LEU A 407 -27.12 -9.02 -12.55
N GLY A 408 -26.59 -9.18 -11.34
CA GLY A 408 -27.39 -9.16 -10.12
C GLY A 408 -27.92 -7.78 -9.72
N ALA A 409 -28.70 -7.75 -8.62
CA ALA A 409 -29.35 -6.55 -8.10
C ALA A 409 -28.39 -5.39 -7.75
N VAL A 410 -28.84 -4.14 -7.92
CA VAL A 410 -28.15 -2.95 -7.37
C VAL A 410 -28.56 -2.78 -5.91
N LEU A 411 -27.69 -3.23 -4.99
CA LEU A 411 -28.00 -3.30 -3.56
C LEU A 411 -27.69 -2.01 -2.81
N THR A 412 -26.71 -1.23 -3.27
CA THR A 412 -26.25 -0.03 -2.55
C THR A 412 -25.76 1.07 -3.50
N LEU A 413 -26.01 2.32 -3.13
CA LEU A 413 -25.65 3.52 -3.91
C LEU A 413 -24.98 4.55 -2.99
N ALA A 414 -23.91 5.17 -3.48
CA ALA A 414 -23.29 6.34 -2.86
C ALA A 414 -22.82 7.32 -3.95
N ALA A 415 -22.61 8.60 -3.63
CA ALA A 415 -22.13 9.59 -4.60
C ALA A 415 -21.14 10.58 -3.97
N TYR A 416 -20.25 11.13 -4.79
CA TYR A 416 -19.31 12.19 -4.44
C TYR A 416 -19.10 13.12 -5.64
N GLY A 417 -19.60 14.36 -5.52
CA GLY A 417 -19.73 15.25 -6.67
C GLY A 417 -20.60 14.61 -7.78
N PRO A 418 -20.18 14.65 -9.06
CA PRO A 418 -20.87 13.97 -10.15
C PRO A 418 -20.59 12.45 -10.20
N THR A 419 -19.71 11.90 -9.36
CA THR A 419 -19.39 10.46 -9.39
C THR A 419 -20.40 9.65 -8.58
N LEU A 420 -21.12 8.73 -9.22
CA LEU A 420 -21.99 7.74 -8.59
C LEU A 420 -21.28 6.39 -8.47
N TYR A 421 -21.39 5.75 -7.31
CA TYR A 421 -20.85 4.43 -7.01
C TYR A 421 -22.02 3.48 -6.74
N ALA A 422 -22.12 2.40 -7.50
CA ALA A 422 -23.19 1.42 -7.39
C ALA A 422 -22.61 0.03 -7.06
N GLY A 423 -22.98 -0.51 -5.91
CA GLY A 423 -22.61 -1.85 -5.47
C GLY A 423 -23.68 -2.87 -5.87
N TYR A 424 -23.24 -3.95 -6.49
CA TYR A 424 -24.10 -5.00 -7.00
C TYR A 424 -23.99 -6.27 -6.15
N GLN A 425 -25.04 -7.08 -6.21
CA GLN A 425 -24.96 -8.54 -6.04
C GLN A 425 -23.86 -9.11 -6.97
N ASP A 426 -23.30 -10.27 -6.63
CA ASP A 426 -22.13 -10.84 -7.34
C ASP A 426 -20.81 -10.04 -7.22
N GLY A 427 -20.71 -9.10 -6.26
CA GLY A 427 -19.44 -8.51 -5.84
C GLY A 427 -18.81 -7.51 -6.82
N ILE A 428 -19.63 -6.90 -7.67
CA ILE A 428 -19.22 -5.88 -8.65
C ILE A 428 -19.51 -4.48 -8.08
N ILE A 429 -18.63 -3.51 -8.33
CA ILE A 429 -18.92 -2.08 -8.12
C ILE A 429 -18.76 -1.36 -9.46
N LYS A 430 -19.79 -0.64 -9.92
CA LYS A 430 -19.71 0.20 -11.11
C LYS A 430 -19.71 1.67 -10.73
N ILE A 431 -18.79 2.42 -11.32
CA ILE A 431 -18.56 3.84 -11.06
C ILE A 431 -19.00 4.60 -12.30
N TRP A 432 -19.96 5.50 -12.14
CA TRP A 432 -20.60 6.25 -13.21
C TRP A 432 -20.36 7.75 -13.04
N ASP A 433 -20.19 8.44 -14.16
CA ASP A 433 -20.28 9.89 -14.23
C ASP A 433 -21.74 10.30 -14.44
N LEU A 434 -22.28 11.14 -13.55
CA LEU A 434 -23.64 11.67 -13.63
C LEU A 434 -23.79 12.84 -14.61
N ASP A 435 -22.71 13.52 -15.01
CA ASP A 435 -22.78 14.60 -15.99
C ASP A 435 -22.85 14.05 -17.44
N THR A 436 -22.21 12.91 -17.73
CA THR A 436 -22.29 12.23 -19.04
C THR A 436 -23.16 10.97 -19.07
N PHE A 437 -23.61 10.46 -17.91
CA PHE A 437 -24.29 9.17 -17.74
C PHE A 437 -23.48 7.93 -18.20
N THR A 438 -22.15 8.02 -18.22
CA THR A 438 -21.26 6.94 -18.67
C THR A 438 -20.66 6.16 -17.51
N CYS A 439 -20.36 4.87 -17.71
CA CYS A 439 -19.60 4.06 -16.76
C CYS A 439 -18.10 4.37 -16.90
N ILE A 440 -17.52 5.02 -15.90
CA ILE A 440 -16.09 5.35 -15.82
C ILE A 440 -15.26 4.09 -15.59
N ARG A 441 -15.69 3.22 -14.66
CA ARG A 441 -14.91 2.04 -14.25
C ARG A 441 -15.79 0.96 -13.62
N THR A 442 -15.45 -0.30 -13.89
CA THR A 442 -15.95 -1.45 -13.14
C THR A 442 -14.84 -1.98 -12.24
N LEU A 443 -15.16 -2.21 -10.97
CA LEU A 443 -14.31 -2.83 -9.95
C LEU A 443 -14.90 -4.19 -9.53
N PHE A 444 -14.04 -5.10 -9.06
CA PHE A 444 -14.43 -6.46 -8.70
C PHE A 444 -13.86 -6.84 -7.33
N HIS A 445 -14.68 -7.45 -6.47
CA HIS A 445 -14.27 -8.04 -5.18
C HIS A 445 -13.57 -9.41 -5.40
N ARG A 446 -12.60 -9.49 -6.33
CA ARG A 446 -11.94 -10.76 -6.71
C ARG A 446 -10.73 -11.14 -5.84
N GLU A 447 -10.47 -12.45 -5.81
CA GLU A 447 -9.67 -13.16 -4.80
C GLU A 447 -8.43 -12.43 -4.27
N SER A 448 -8.38 -12.32 -2.95
CA SER A 448 -7.18 -12.10 -2.15
C SER A 448 -6.72 -13.41 -1.47
N SER A 449 -5.60 -13.35 -0.75
CA SER A 449 -5.19 -14.42 0.16
C SER A 449 -6.18 -14.64 1.32
N LEU A 450 -6.85 -13.59 1.80
CA LEU A 450 -7.90 -13.68 2.83
C LEU A 450 -9.12 -14.44 2.30
N SER A 451 -9.59 -14.08 1.10
CA SER A 451 -10.77 -14.67 0.46
C SER A 451 -10.68 -16.21 0.38
N ARG A 452 -9.49 -16.74 0.04
CA ARG A 452 -9.25 -18.20 0.02
C ARG A 452 -9.34 -18.88 1.38
N SER A 453 -9.07 -18.17 2.48
CA SER A 453 -9.20 -18.71 3.84
C SER A 453 -10.65 -18.92 4.28
N ILE A 454 -11.62 -18.35 3.56
CA ILE A 454 -13.06 -18.38 3.87
C ILE A 454 -13.78 -19.46 3.01
N ASN A 455 -13.06 -20.18 2.13
CA ASN A 455 -13.59 -21.22 1.22
C ASN A 455 -14.71 -20.77 0.25
N SER A 456 -14.98 -19.47 0.11
CA SER A 456 -15.98 -18.96 -0.83
C SER A 456 -15.47 -19.03 -2.27
N LYS A 457 -15.95 -20.01 -3.04
CA LYS A 457 -15.80 -20.05 -4.51
C LYS A 457 -16.75 -19.08 -5.25
N THR A 458 -17.72 -18.52 -4.53
CA THR A 458 -18.70 -17.56 -5.04
C THR A 458 -18.23 -16.13 -4.80
N MET A 459 -18.59 -15.22 -5.71
CA MET A 459 -18.44 -13.79 -5.48
C MET A 459 -19.34 -13.36 -4.32
N SER A 460 -18.95 -12.31 -3.58
CA SER A 460 -19.67 -11.82 -2.41
C SER A 460 -20.28 -10.45 -2.69
N ASP A 461 -21.60 -10.37 -2.58
CA ASP A 461 -22.43 -9.18 -2.78
C ASP A 461 -21.89 -7.94 -2.06
N VAL A 462 -21.96 -6.79 -2.73
CA VAL A 462 -21.61 -5.49 -2.13
C VAL A 462 -22.86 -4.93 -1.46
N LEU A 463 -22.94 -5.04 -0.14
CA LEU A 463 -24.14 -4.68 0.64
C LEU A 463 -24.15 -3.20 1.04
N THR A 464 -22.98 -2.60 1.22
CA THR A 464 -22.87 -1.20 1.65
C THR A 464 -21.66 -0.51 1.01
N ILE A 465 -21.85 0.71 0.53
CA ILE A 465 -20.77 1.62 0.11
C ILE A 465 -20.89 2.91 0.91
N THR A 466 -19.76 3.37 1.46
CA THR A 466 -19.60 4.69 2.09
C THR A 466 -18.47 5.43 1.38
N VAL A 467 -18.70 6.70 1.00
CA VAL A 467 -17.70 7.57 0.34
C VAL A 467 -17.41 8.78 1.23
N LEU A 468 -16.15 9.19 1.29
CA LEU A 468 -15.65 10.25 2.18
C LEU A 468 -15.59 11.62 1.50
N ASP A 469 -15.41 12.65 2.32
CA ASP A 469 -15.19 14.06 1.96
C ASP A 469 -13.99 14.32 1.00
N ASN A 470 -13.15 13.31 0.74
CA ASN A 470 -12.01 13.34 -0.18
C ASN A 470 -12.13 12.36 -1.36
N GLY A 471 -13.29 11.74 -1.59
CA GLY A 471 -13.53 10.78 -2.67
C GLY A 471 -12.95 9.38 -2.44
N GLU A 472 -12.45 9.07 -1.23
CA GLU A 472 -12.13 7.68 -0.87
C GLU A 472 -13.41 6.88 -0.62
N MET A 473 -13.42 5.61 -1.05
CA MET A 473 -14.56 4.72 -0.92
C MET A 473 -14.24 3.54 0.00
N PHE A 474 -15.23 3.13 0.80
CA PHE A 474 -15.24 1.87 1.55
C PHE A 474 -16.42 1.02 1.10
N SER A 475 -16.19 -0.26 0.83
CA SER A 475 -17.23 -1.21 0.41
C SER A 475 -17.27 -2.42 1.34
N GLY A 476 -18.42 -2.69 1.96
CA GLY A 476 -18.68 -3.86 2.81
C GLY A 476 -19.48 -4.94 2.08
N CYS A 477 -19.14 -6.22 2.34
CA CYS A 477 -19.68 -7.36 1.61
C CYS A 477 -20.34 -8.43 2.47
N SER A 478 -21.13 -9.31 1.82
CA SER A 478 -21.86 -10.43 2.46
C SER A 478 -20.96 -11.51 3.08
N ASN A 479 -19.65 -11.46 2.84
CA ASN A 479 -18.64 -12.31 3.49
C ASN A 479 -17.97 -11.66 4.72
N GLY A 480 -18.36 -10.44 5.10
CA GLY A 480 -17.80 -9.70 6.23
C GLY A 480 -16.52 -8.91 5.93
N LEU A 481 -15.98 -9.00 4.71
CA LEU A 481 -14.86 -8.15 4.28
C LEU A 481 -15.31 -6.71 4.08
N VAL A 482 -14.42 -5.78 4.42
CA VAL A 482 -14.48 -4.37 4.01
C VAL A 482 -13.20 -4.05 3.24
N ILE A 483 -13.36 -3.33 2.12
CA ILE A 483 -12.26 -2.90 1.25
C ILE A 483 -12.22 -1.37 1.20
N ARG A 484 -11.02 -0.78 1.35
CA ARG A 484 -10.74 0.65 1.12
C ARG A 484 -10.23 0.85 -0.30
N TRP A 485 -10.73 1.88 -0.98
CA TRP A 485 -10.36 2.27 -2.33
C TRP A 485 -9.93 3.74 -2.37
N ASP A 486 -8.85 4.04 -3.09
CA ASP A 486 -8.37 5.42 -3.27
C ASP A 486 -9.28 6.20 -4.25
N PRO A 487 -9.16 7.55 -4.33
CA PRO A 487 -9.94 8.35 -5.28
C PRO A 487 -9.55 8.13 -6.76
N SER A 488 -8.55 7.28 -7.04
CA SER A 488 -8.20 6.77 -8.38
C SER A 488 -8.71 5.34 -8.61
N PHE A 489 -9.55 4.83 -7.70
CA PHE A 489 -10.22 3.53 -7.72
C PHE A 489 -9.30 2.29 -7.61
N HIS A 490 -8.13 2.42 -6.98
CA HIS A 490 -7.28 1.28 -6.59
C HIS A 490 -7.65 0.75 -5.21
N ARG A 491 -7.67 -0.57 -5.03
CA ARG A 491 -7.78 -1.20 -3.69
C ARG A 491 -6.53 -0.84 -2.89
N VAL A 492 -6.71 -0.10 -1.80
CA VAL A 492 -5.66 0.27 -0.85
C VAL A 492 -5.38 -0.89 0.09
N CYS A 493 -6.43 -1.41 0.74
CA CYS A 493 -6.35 -2.49 1.71
C CYS A 493 -7.72 -3.17 1.88
N GLU A 494 -7.74 -4.32 2.53
CA GLU A 494 -8.95 -5.07 2.88
C GLU A 494 -8.77 -5.78 4.23
N TRP A 495 -9.86 -5.95 4.97
CA TRP A 495 -9.85 -6.66 6.25
C TRP A 495 -11.21 -7.33 6.52
N VAL A 496 -11.19 -8.37 7.36
CA VAL A 496 -12.43 -8.93 7.92
C VAL A 496 -12.95 -7.96 8.97
N SER A 497 -14.06 -7.29 8.66
CA SER A 497 -14.74 -6.42 9.60
C SER A 497 -15.65 -7.24 10.52
N HIS A 498 -16.54 -8.05 9.94
CA HIS A 498 -17.56 -8.81 10.66
C HIS A 498 -17.36 -10.34 10.51
N GLN A 499 -17.76 -11.11 11.53
CA GLN A 499 -17.79 -12.58 11.52
C GLN A 499 -19.14 -13.07 10.95
N GLY A 500 -19.48 -12.55 9.78
CA GLY A 500 -20.81 -12.53 9.17
C GLY A 500 -20.89 -11.36 8.18
N SER A 501 -22.04 -11.12 7.56
CA SER A 501 -22.19 -10.04 6.57
C SER A 501 -21.86 -8.66 7.16
N ALA A 502 -21.12 -7.83 6.41
CA ALA A 502 -21.01 -6.40 6.67
C ALA A 502 -22.21 -5.69 6.01
N LEU A 503 -23.30 -5.55 6.76
CA LEU A 503 -24.63 -5.16 6.27
C LEU A 503 -24.73 -3.66 6.00
N ALA A 504 -24.23 -2.84 6.93
CA ALA A 504 -24.35 -1.39 6.90
C ALA A 504 -23.01 -0.71 7.17
N SER A 505 -22.82 0.50 6.64
CA SER A 505 -21.69 1.36 6.99
C SER A 505 -22.09 2.83 6.99
N CYS A 506 -21.42 3.64 7.80
CA CYS A 506 -21.51 5.10 7.76
C CYS A 506 -20.18 5.74 8.18
N PHE A 507 -20.00 7.03 7.88
CA PHE A 507 -18.74 7.76 8.08
C PHE A 507 -18.92 9.00 8.95
N ILE A 508 -17.90 9.31 9.75
CA ILE A 508 -17.86 10.45 10.69
C ILE A 508 -16.53 11.19 10.54
N SER A 509 -16.58 12.49 10.25
CA SER A 509 -15.42 13.39 10.19
C SER A 509 -15.47 14.37 11.37
N ARG A 510 -14.45 14.40 12.23
CA ARG A 510 -14.38 15.30 13.41
C ARG A 510 -12.94 15.64 13.77
N GLN A 511 -12.58 16.94 13.72
CA GLN A 511 -11.30 17.46 14.25
C GLN A 511 -10.07 16.67 13.74
N ALA A 512 -10.03 16.41 12.43
CA ALA A 512 -9.07 15.55 11.73
C ALA A 512 -9.09 14.04 12.06
N LYS A 513 -9.94 13.58 13.00
CA LYS A 513 -10.29 12.15 13.07
C LYS A 513 -11.38 11.81 12.04
N ARG A 514 -11.26 10.62 11.46
CA ARG A 514 -12.17 10.03 10.47
C ARG A 514 -12.52 8.63 10.93
N LEU A 515 -13.78 8.39 11.28
CA LEU A 515 -14.23 7.08 11.75
C LEU A 515 -15.16 6.46 10.71
N LEU A 516 -14.88 5.21 10.34
CA LEU A 516 -15.82 4.35 9.62
C LEU A 516 -16.53 3.49 10.66
N LEU A 517 -17.85 3.48 10.65
CA LEU A 517 -18.65 2.59 11.47
C LEU A 517 -19.27 1.54 10.55
N THR A 518 -19.18 0.27 10.92
CA THR A 518 -19.76 -0.84 10.16
C THR A 518 -20.64 -1.68 11.06
N GLY A 519 -21.81 -2.09 10.56
CA GLY A 519 -22.78 -2.93 11.25
C GLY A 519 -22.92 -4.26 10.51
N GLY A 520 -23.12 -5.36 11.23
CA GLY A 520 -23.16 -6.68 10.60
C GLY A 520 -24.00 -7.72 11.31
N SER A 521 -24.07 -8.89 10.70
CA SER A 521 -24.78 -10.07 11.21
C SER A 521 -23.98 -10.86 12.27
N ASP A 522 -22.93 -10.25 12.84
CA ASP A 522 -22.29 -10.69 14.08
C ASP A 522 -22.76 -9.84 15.29
N ASN A 523 -23.90 -9.17 15.12
CA ASN A 523 -24.67 -8.47 16.15
C ASN A 523 -23.94 -7.29 16.79
N CYS A 524 -23.03 -6.70 16.03
CA CYS A 524 -22.12 -5.65 16.47
C CYS A 524 -22.07 -4.48 15.48
N ILE A 525 -21.81 -3.28 16.02
CA ILE A 525 -21.22 -2.15 15.30
C ILE A 525 -19.73 -2.12 15.61
N LYS A 526 -18.88 -1.92 14.62
CA LYS A 526 -17.43 -1.80 14.77
C LYS A 526 -16.98 -0.41 14.35
N VAL A 527 -16.19 0.24 15.21
CA VAL A 527 -15.74 1.63 15.02
C VAL A 527 -14.26 1.59 14.64
N TRP A 528 -13.97 1.91 13.39
CA TRP A 528 -12.63 1.86 12.80
C TRP A 528 -12.07 3.28 12.69
N ASP A 529 -10.87 3.53 13.21
CA ASP A 529 -10.14 4.76 12.91
C ASP A 529 -9.57 4.66 11.48
N VAL A 530 -10.30 5.25 10.52
CA VAL A 530 -9.89 5.39 9.12
C VAL A 530 -9.29 6.77 8.84
N SER A 531 -8.99 7.54 9.90
CA SER A 531 -7.98 8.60 9.84
C SER A 531 -6.76 8.01 9.18
N HIS A 532 -6.25 8.69 8.16
CA HIS A 532 -5.04 8.23 7.52
C HIS A 532 -3.94 8.04 8.58
N ALA A 533 -3.19 6.94 8.49
CA ALA A 533 -1.86 6.80 9.08
C ALA A 533 -0.87 7.74 8.33
N ASN A 534 -1.23 9.02 8.27
CA ASN A 534 -0.74 10.04 7.34
C ASN A 534 -1.31 11.45 7.65
N ASN A 535 -1.88 11.66 8.84
CA ASN A 535 -2.77 12.78 9.16
C ASN A 535 -2.10 14.17 9.21
N MET A 536 -0.79 14.25 8.89
CA MET A 536 -0.09 15.51 8.66
C MET A 536 -0.16 15.98 7.19
N VAL A 537 -0.17 15.06 6.21
CA VAL A 537 0.10 15.42 4.80
C VAL A 537 -1.07 16.15 4.15
N SER A 538 -2.31 15.74 4.39
CA SER A 538 -3.49 16.46 3.87
C SER A 538 -3.63 17.85 4.49
N ARG A 539 -3.30 18.01 5.78
CA ARG A 539 -3.38 19.28 6.51
C ARG A 539 -2.27 20.27 6.15
N LEU A 540 -1.12 19.76 5.70
CA LEU A 540 -0.08 20.56 5.03
C LEU A 540 -0.53 21.06 3.65
N VAL A 541 -1.35 20.28 2.93
CA VAL A 541 -1.86 20.64 1.59
C VAL A 541 -3.09 21.57 1.66
N SER A 542 -3.94 21.47 2.68
CA SER A 542 -5.08 22.38 2.88
C SER A 542 -4.69 23.75 3.46
N GLY A 543 -3.48 23.88 4.04
CA GLY A 543 -2.99 25.11 4.64
C GLY A 543 -3.61 25.44 6.01
N GLU A 544 -4.43 24.56 6.57
CA GLU A 544 -5.21 24.80 7.80
C GLU A 544 -4.41 24.68 9.10
N MET A 545 -3.10 24.41 9.05
CA MET A 545 -2.29 24.24 10.26
C MET A 545 -0.83 24.68 10.09
N GLU A 546 -0.44 25.79 10.75
CA GLU A 546 0.97 26.11 10.98
C GLU A 546 1.56 25.12 12.01
N ILE A 547 2.23 24.06 11.53
CA ILE A 547 2.94 23.12 12.39
C ILE A 547 4.25 23.76 12.87
N LYS A 548 4.25 24.31 14.08
CA LYS A 548 5.44 24.90 14.74
C LYS A 548 6.27 23.89 15.55
N ASP A 549 5.88 22.61 15.53
CA ASP A 549 6.60 21.50 16.15
C ASP A 549 7.51 20.80 15.11
N PRO A 550 8.85 20.84 15.26
CA PRO A 550 9.77 20.20 14.32
C PRO A 550 9.67 18.66 14.28
N ALA A 551 9.33 18.00 15.39
CA ALA A 551 9.26 16.55 15.45
C ALA A 551 8.04 16.01 14.70
N VAL A 552 6.91 16.72 14.80
CA VAL A 552 5.70 16.43 14.01
C VAL A 552 5.97 16.58 12.52
N MET A 553 6.72 17.61 12.11
CA MET A 553 7.15 17.78 10.72
C MET A 553 8.09 16.66 10.26
N ALA A 554 9.07 16.27 11.08
CA ALA A 554 10.01 15.19 10.76
C ALA A 554 9.28 13.85 10.52
N MET A 555 8.37 13.45 11.41
CA MET A 555 7.58 12.21 11.26
C MET A 555 6.71 12.21 10.00
N ALA A 556 6.03 13.32 9.71
CA ALA A 556 5.24 13.50 8.48
C ALA A 556 6.10 13.33 7.22
N PHE A 557 7.32 13.84 7.27
CA PHE A 557 8.25 13.89 6.16
C PHE A 557 8.94 12.54 5.92
N GLN A 558 9.35 11.87 6.99
CA GLN A 558 9.89 10.51 6.98
C GLN A 558 8.90 9.51 6.37
N ASP A 559 7.62 9.57 6.75
CA ASP A 559 6.59 8.72 6.16
C ASP A 559 6.27 9.09 4.69
N ARG A 560 6.35 10.37 4.29
CA ARG A 560 6.35 10.75 2.85
C ARG A 560 7.51 10.06 2.12
N MET A 561 8.71 10.03 2.70
CA MET A 561 9.92 9.45 2.10
C MET A 561 9.77 7.94 1.88
N PHE A 562 9.35 7.19 2.90
CA PHE A 562 9.27 5.73 2.83
C PHE A 562 8.16 5.25 1.88
N ARG A 563 7.05 5.98 1.71
CA ARG A 563 6.04 5.66 0.69
C ARG A 563 6.56 5.89 -0.73
N HIS A 564 7.30 6.98 -0.97
CA HIS A 564 7.94 7.18 -2.27
C HIS A 564 9.03 6.13 -2.53
N LEU A 565 9.81 5.73 -1.52
CA LEU A 565 10.80 4.66 -1.66
C LEU A 565 10.14 3.31 -1.96
N SER A 566 9.04 2.95 -1.27
CA SER A 566 8.28 1.72 -1.54
C SER A 566 7.83 1.63 -2.99
N GLN A 567 7.26 2.72 -3.52
CA GLN A 567 6.83 2.80 -4.91
C GLN A 567 8.00 2.84 -5.90
N PHE A 568 9.16 3.39 -5.53
CA PHE A 568 10.36 3.43 -6.37
C PHE A 568 11.04 2.04 -6.46
N VAL A 569 11.03 1.28 -5.36
CA VAL A 569 11.49 -0.11 -5.26
C VAL A 569 10.59 -1.06 -6.07
N SER A 570 9.30 -0.76 -6.25
CA SER A 570 8.40 -1.64 -6.99
C SER A 570 8.67 -1.74 -8.49
N TYR A 571 9.39 -0.78 -9.08
CA TYR A 571 9.84 -0.86 -10.48
C TYR A 571 11.08 -1.74 -10.58
N ARG A 572 11.04 -2.78 -11.42
CA ARG A 572 12.16 -3.69 -11.67
C ARG A 572 13.13 -3.06 -12.68
N SER A 573 13.72 -1.93 -12.29
CA SER A 573 14.64 -1.14 -13.10
C SER A 573 16.01 -1.82 -13.27
N ILE A 574 16.03 -3.04 -13.82
CA ILE A 574 17.25 -3.80 -14.06
C ILE A 574 17.77 -3.40 -15.45
N SER A 575 18.96 -2.79 -15.58
CA SER A 575 19.42 -2.33 -16.90
C SER A 575 19.71 -3.51 -17.84
N ASN A 576 18.78 -3.78 -18.76
CA ASN A 576 18.87 -4.74 -19.86
C ASN A 576 17.67 -4.56 -20.81
N ASP A 577 17.71 -5.21 -21.98
CA ASP A 577 16.66 -5.11 -22.99
C ASP A 577 15.25 -5.46 -22.49
N ALA A 578 15.11 -6.50 -21.67
CA ALA A 578 13.83 -7.04 -21.26
C ALA A 578 13.09 -6.14 -20.24
N HIS A 579 13.83 -5.37 -19.43
CA HIS A 579 13.26 -4.51 -18.39
C HIS A 579 13.35 -3.01 -18.74
N ARG A 580 13.71 -2.66 -19.98
CA ARG A 580 13.88 -1.27 -20.43
C ARG A 580 12.65 -0.39 -20.21
N GLU A 581 11.43 -0.94 -20.32
CA GLU A 581 10.21 -0.18 -20.00
C GLU A 581 10.05 0.05 -18.49
N GLU A 582 10.38 -0.92 -17.63
CA GLU A 582 10.38 -0.71 -16.17
C GLU A 582 11.45 0.30 -15.73
N CYS A 583 12.62 0.29 -16.37
CA CYS A 583 13.65 1.32 -16.19
C CYS A 583 13.13 2.70 -16.60
N ARG A 584 12.43 2.80 -17.73
CA ARG A 584 11.81 4.04 -18.21
C ARG A 584 10.69 4.53 -17.27
N GLN A 585 9.87 3.63 -16.72
CA GLN A 585 8.85 3.98 -15.73
C GLN A 585 9.47 4.39 -14.39
N ALA A 586 10.57 3.78 -13.94
CA ALA A 586 11.33 4.22 -12.78
C ALA A 586 11.89 5.65 -12.96
N ALA A 587 12.48 5.95 -14.12
CA ALA A 587 12.95 7.30 -14.45
C ALA A 587 11.81 8.33 -14.48
N LEU A 588 10.68 7.99 -15.12
CA LEU A 588 9.48 8.83 -15.17
C LEU A 588 8.87 9.03 -13.79
N TYR A 589 8.90 8.00 -12.92
CA TYR A 589 8.47 8.09 -11.53
C TYR A 589 9.38 9.03 -10.75
N LEU A 590 10.70 8.80 -10.77
CA LEU A 590 11.67 9.64 -10.06
C LEU A 590 11.56 11.10 -10.51
N LYS A 591 11.49 11.38 -11.82
CA LYS A 591 11.24 12.73 -12.35
C LYS A 591 9.96 13.34 -11.74
N LYS A 592 8.83 12.63 -11.78
CA LYS A 592 7.54 13.11 -11.22
C LYS A 592 7.63 13.38 -9.72
N THR A 593 8.35 12.53 -8.98
CA THR A 593 8.57 12.67 -7.53
C THR A 593 9.46 13.88 -7.24
N LEU A 594 10.57 14.07 -7.96
CA LEU A 594 11.43 15.24 -7.81
C LEU A 594 10.70 16.55 -8.13
N VAL A 595 9.81 16.57 -9.14
CA VAL A 595 8.94 17.74 -9.40
C VAL A 595 7.97 18.01 -8.23
N LYS A 596 7.33 16.98 -7.66
CA LYS A 596 6.48 17.12 -6.46
C LYS A 596 7.25 17.61 -5.23
N LEU A 597 8.55 17.36 -5.18
CA LEU A 597 9.48 17.80 -4.13
C LEU A 597 10.03 19.22 -4.38
N GLY A 598 9.66 19.87 -5.48
CA GLY A 598 10.04 21.25 -5.80
C GLY A 598 11.19 21.41 -6.81
N ALA A 599 11.63 20.35 -7.48
CA ALA A 599 12.65 20.44 -8.52
C ALA A 599 12.08 20.83 -9.90
N LEU A 600 12.86 21.60 -10.66
CA LEU A 600 12.78 21.64 -12.11
C LEU A 600 13.48 20.37 -12.65
N ALA A 601 12.72 19.37 -13.09
CA ALA A 601 13.28 18.09 -13.53
C ALA A 601 12.84 17.68 -14.95
N GLN A 602 13.75 17.01 -15.67
CA GLN A 602 13.54 16.44 -17.00
C GLN A 602 14.28 15.11 -17.19
N LEU A 603 13.94 14.39 -18.25
CA LEU A 603 14.70 13.23 -18.71
C LEU A 603 15.57 13.68 -19.88
N LEU A 604 16.87 13.42 -19.80
CA LEU A 604 17.78 13.52 -20.92
C LEU A 604 17.77 12.16 -21.64
N PRO A 605 17.56 12.12 -22.97
CA PRO A 605 17.60 10.86 -23.70
C PRO A 605 19.03 10.30 -23.70
N GLY A 606 19.16 9.01 -23.41
CA GLY A 606 20.41 8.28 -23.61
C GLY A 606 20.64 7.94 -25.08
N GLU A 607 21.76 7.26 -25.35
CA GLU A 607 22.03 6.68 -26.67
C GLU A 607 20.95 5.66 -27.10
N PRO A 608 20.81 5.34 -28.40
CA PRO A 608 19.84 4.35 -28.86
C PRO A 608 19.97 3.00 -28.12
N GLY A 609 18.93 2.63 -27.37
CA GLY A 609 18.92 1.42 -26.54
C GLY A 609 19.33 1.63 -25.08
N ARG A 610 19.79 2.82 -24.69
CA ARG A 610 20.13 3.15 -23.29
C ARG A 610 18.99 3.84 -22.54
N ASN A 611 19.07 3.73 -21.22
CA ASN A 611 18.17 4.34 -20.27
C ASN A 611 18.39 5.87 -20.16
N PRO A 612 17.34 6.66 -19.89
CA PRO A 612 17.44 8.12 -19.82
C PRO A 612 18.03 8.62 -18.48
N LEU A 613 18.93 9.59 -18.54
CA LEU A 613 19.45 10.26 -17.34
C LEU A 613 18.37 11.20 -16.77
N VAL A 614 18.07 11.07 -15.47
CA VAL A 614 17.21 12.02 -14.76
C VAL A 614 18.05 13.23 -14.34
N LEU A 615 17.76 14.40 -14.93
CA LEU A 615 18.30 15.68 -14.50
C LEU A 615 17.24 16.42 -13.69
N ALA A 616 17.56 16.80 -12.46
CA ALA A 616 16.70 17.64 -11.62
C ALA A 616 17.49 18.79 -11.00
N ARG A 617 16.88 19.96 -10.85
CA ARG A 617 17.48 21.14 -10.21
C ARG A 617 16.52 21.73 -9.18
N PHE A 618 17.03 21.96 -7.98
CA PHE A 618 16.42 22.77 -6.95
C PHE A 618 17.19 24.10 -6.87
N ASP A 619 16.48 25.22 -6.95
CA ASP A 619 17.09 26.55 -6.85
C ASP A 619 17.13 27.03 -5.40
N GLY A 620 18.29 27.53 -4.97
CA GLY A 620 18.41 28.24 -3.70
C GLY A 620 17.53 29.49 -3.66
N LYS A 621 17.24 30.01 -2.46
CA LYS A 621 16.47 31.24 -2.30
C LYS A 621 17.18 32.42 -3.00
N SER A 622 16.40 33.39 -3.48
CA SER A 622 16.94 34.57 -4.16
C SER A 622 17.33 35.64 -3.14
N SER A 623 18.53 35.56 -2.58
CA SER A 623 19.22 36.74 -2.07
C SER A 623 19.46 37.71 -3.22
N SER A 624 19.20 39.00 -3.02
CA SER A 624 19.69 40.01 -3.97
C SER A 624 21.21 39.95 -3.99
N PRO A 625 21.87 39.92 -5.16
CA PRO A 625 23.33 39.89 -5.20
C PRO A 625 23.87 41.16 -4.54
N SER A 626 24.68 40.97 -3.50
CA SER A 626 25.58 42.04 -3.07
C SER A 626 26.50 42.36 -4.26
N PRO A 627 26.89 43.61 -4.51
CA PRO A 627 27.87 43.98 -5.56
C PRO A 627 29.28 43.38 -5.32
N THR A 628 29.43 42.45 -4.38
CA THR A 628 30.66 41.78 -3.95
C THR A 628 30.57 40.25 -3.94
N THR A 629 29.41 39.64 -4.22
CA THR A 629 29.20 38.18 -4.10
C THR A 629 29.07 37.49 -5.46
N SER A 630 29.76 36.36 -5.62
CA SER A 630 29.69 35.50 -6.81
C SER A 630 28.31 34.84 -7.00
N ARG A 631 28.15 34.05 -8.08
CA ARG A 631 27.00 33.15 -8.25
C ARG A 631 26.80 32.28 -7.01
N ARG A 632 25.55 31.84 -6.76
CA ARG A 632 25.26 30.84 -5.72
C ARG A 632 26.14 29.60 -5.92
N LYS A 633 26.59 29.03 -4.80
CA LYS A 633 27.24 27.71 -4.77
C LYS A 633 26.27 26.67 -5.33
N ARG A 634 26.78 25.72 -6.11
CA ARG A 634 26.01 24.61 -6.69
C ARG A 634 26.59 23.26 -6.30
N VAL A 635 25.75 22.44 -5.70
CA VAL A 635 26.06 21.05 -5.33
C VAL A 635 25.47 20.12 -6.37
N LEU A 636 26.29 19.24 -6.95
CA LEU A 636 25.81 18.15 -7.78
C LEU A 636 25.67 16.89 -6.92
N TYR A 637 24.47 16.31 -6.84
CA TYR A 637 24.30 14.95 -6.34
C TYR A 637 24.36 13.95 -7.49
N TYR A 638 25.11 12.86 -7.31
CA TYR A 638 25.13 11.72 -8.22
C TYR A 638 24.62 10.45 -7.52
N GLY A 639 23.81 9.68 -8.24
CA GLY A 639 23.36 8.33 -7.89
C GLY A 639 22.74 7.63 -9.10
N HIS A 640 22.08 6.49 -8.88
CA HIS A 640 21.39 5.74 -9.93
C HIS A 640 20.02 5.20 -9.47
N TYR A 641 19.19 4.85 -10.46
CA TYR A 641 17.88 4.26 -10.26
C TYR A 641 17.78 2.82 -10.78
N ASP A 642 18.75 2.35 -11.56
CA ASP A 642 18.86 0.95 -11.94
C ASP A 642 19.47 0.09 -10.84
N VAL A 643 19.21 -1.23 -10.91
CA VAL A 643 19.50 -2.22 -9.85
C VAL A 643 19.82 -3.60 -10.44
N VAL A 644 20.68 -4.41 -9.82
CA VAL A 644 20.90 -5.79 -10.27
C VAL A 644 19.64 -6.66 -10.16
N GLN A 645 19.65 -7.76 -10.90
CA GLN A 645 18.68 -8.84 -10.76
C GLN A 645 18.54 -9.32 -9.30
N ALA A 646 17.35 -9.77 -8.92
CA ALA A 646 17.08 -10.27 -7.58
C ALA A 646 17.62 -11.70 -7.34
N GLY A 647 17.90 -12.47 -8.38
CA GLY A 647 18.16 -13.91 -8.26
C GLY A 647 16.88 -14.72 -8.00
N ASP A 648 17.02 -15.92 -7.42
CA ASP A 648 15.88 -16.81 -7.17
C ASP A 648 14.99 -16.29 -6.01
N GLU A 649 13.67 -16.27 -6.22
CA GLU A 649 12.69 -15.84 -5.19
C GLU A 649 12.80 -16.65 -3.89
N LYS A 650 13.25 -17.91 -3.96
CA LYS A 650 13.43 -18.82 -2.83
C LYS A 650 14.42 -18.30 -1.78
N ASP A 651 15.39 -17.48 -2.21
CA ASP A 651 16.49 -16.98 -1.37
C ASP A 651 16.09 -15.66 -0.66
N TRP A 652 14.91 -15.12 -0.97
CA TRP A 652 14.35 -13.92 -0.36
C TRP A 652 13.23 -14.25 0.65
N LYS A 653 13.27 -13.56 1.80
CA LYS A 653 12.27 -13.66 2.89
C LYS A 653 11.02 -12.78 2.66
N ALA A 654 10.92 -12.13 1.50
CA ALA A 654 9.82 -11.29 1.00
C ALA A 654 10.04 -11.05 -0.51
N PRO A 655 9.01 -10.79 -1.33
CA PRO A 655 9.22 -10.52 -2.75
C PRO A 655 10.16 -9.32 -2.96
N ALA A 656 11.23 -9.50 -3.75
CA ALA A 656 12.34 -8.54 -3.81
C ALA A 656 11.92 -7.10 -4.19
N PHE A 657 10.90 -6.96 -5.05
CA PHE A 657 10.35 -5.67 -5.50
C PHE A 657 9.08 -5.25 -4.74
N VAL A 658 8.92 -5.70 -3.49
CA VAL A 658 7.90 -5.22 -2.55
C VAL A 658 8.61 -4.81 -1.27
N MET A 659 8.71 -3.50 -1.02
CA MET A 659 9.45 -3.00 0.15
C MET A 659 8.73 -3.40 1.44
N THR A 660 9.44 -4.04 2.37
CA THR A 660 8.86 -4.47 3.66
C THR A 660 9.69 -4.01 4.86
N GLY A 661 9.02 -3.46 5.88
CA GLY A 661 9.66 -3.04 7.13
C GLY A 661 9.71 -4.17 8.16
N ARG A 662 10.89 -4.43 8.75
CA ARG A 662 11.08 -5.39 9.86
C ARG A 662 12.16 -4.88 10.81
N ASN A 663 11.86 -4.77 12.11
CA ASN A 663 12.81 -4.42 13.17
C ASN A 663 13.66 -3.14 12.91
N GLY A 664 13.06 -2.09 12.30
CA GLY A 664 13.76 -0.85 11.96
C GLY A 664 14.58 -0.88 10.66
N TRP A 665 14.52 -1.98 9.92
CA TRP A 665 15.12 -2.14 8.59
C TRP A 665 14.02 -2.18 7.51
N LEU A 666 14.28 -1.56 6.36
CA LEU A 666 13.50 -1.71 5.14
C LEU A 666 14.20 -2.75 4.26
N TYR A 667 13.46 -3.71 3.72
CA TYR A 667 13.96 -4.78 2.84
C TYR A 667 13.38 -4.63 1.43
N GLY A 668 14.21 -4.82 0.40
CA GLY A 668 13.82 -4.80 -1.02
C GLY A 668 15.03 -4.54 -1.93
N ARG A 669 14.94 -4.91 -3.22
CA ARG A 669 16.02 -4.65 -4.19
C ARG A 669 16.14 -3.14 -4.47
N GLY A 670 17.32 -2.61 -4.25
CA GLY A 670 17.70 -1.21 -4.39
C GLY A 670 17.27 -0.29 -3.26
N VAL A 671 16.88 -0.81 -2.09
CA VAL A 671 16.59 0.05 -0.91
C VAL A 671 17.85 0.71 -0.37
N SER A 672 19.00 0.03 -0.43
CA SER A 672 20.31 0.61 -0.11
C SER A 672 21.00 1.12 -1.38
N ASP A 673 20.80 0.42 -2.51
CA ASP A 673 21.63 0.53 -3.70
C ASP A 673 20.82 0.80 -4.99
N ASN A 674 20.49 2.04 -5.37
CA ASN A 674 20.77 3.32 -4.71
C ASN A 674 19.49 4.17 -4.45
N LYS A 675 18.30 3.56 -4.55
CA LYS A 675 17.01 4.29 -4.53
C LYS A 675 16.73 4.97 -3.19
N GLY A 676 17.13 4.37 -2.08
CA GLY A 676 17.00 4.92 -0.73
C GLY A 676 17.83 6.20 -0.55
N PRO A 677 19.17 6.14 -0.68
CA PRO A 677 20.04 7.30 -0.55
C PRO A 677 19.69 8.45 -1.52
N THR A 678 19.36 8.12 -2.77
CA THR A 678 18.89 9.11 -3.75
C THR A 678 17.64 9.87 -3.28
N LEU A 679 16.65 9.18 -2.70
CA LEU A 679 15.49 9.85 -2.12
C LEU A 679 15.83 10.60 -0.83
N ALA A 680 16.72 10.09 0.04
CA ALA A 680 17.14 10.78 1.26
C ALA A 680 17.78 12.15 0.93
N VAL A 681 18.61 12.24 -0.10
CA VAL A 681 19.17 13.52 -0.56
C VAL A 681 18.10 14.46 -1.12
N ALA A 682 17.18 13.96 -1.96
CA ALA A 682 16.06 14.79 -2.45
C ALA A 682 15.19 15.33 -1.29
N TYR A 683 14.98 14.52 -0.26
CA TYR A 683 14.25 14.90 0.95
C TYR A 683 15.03 15.91 1.81
N ALA A 684 16.35 15.80 1.91
CA ALA A 684 17.18 16.81 2.55
C ALA A 684 16.99 18.19 1.90
N VAL A 685 17.05 18.27 0.56
CA VAL A 685 16.85 19.53 -0.18
C VAL A 685 15.42 20.06 -0.02
N THR A 686 14.42 19.18 -0.10
CA THR A 686 13.01 19.56 0.06
C THR A 686 12.73 20.13 1.45
N THR A 687 13.33 19.56 2.50
CA THR A 687 13.26 20.11 3.87
C THR A 687 13.72 21.56 3.91
N LEU A 688 14.82 21.87 3.22
CA LEU A 688 15.37 23.22 3.15
C LEU A 688 14.48 24.17 2.34
N LEU A 689 13.81 23.69 1.30
CA LEU A 689 12.83 24.48 0.53
C LEU A 689 11.56 24.78 1.32
N GLU A 690 10.96 23.76 1.98
CA GLU A 690 9.79 23.94 2.86
C GLU A 690 10.14 24.91 4.02
N GLN A 691 11.36 24.87 4.55
CA GLN A 691 11.89 25.81 5.56
C GLN A 691 12.31 27.20 5.02
N ARG A 692 12.32 27.41 3.68
CA ARG A 692 12.93 28.60 3.02
C ARG A 692 14.41 28.85 3.41
N ALA A 693 15.11 27.77 3.75
CA ALA A 693 16.47 27.73 4.29
C ALA A 693 17.48 27.05 3.35
N LEU A 694 17.15 26.90 2.07
CA LEU A 694 18.09 26.49 1.02
C LEU A 694 18.82 27.73 0.47
N ASP A 695 20.12 27.82 0.70
CA ASP A 695 20.98 28.93 0.26
C ASP A 695 21.84 28.60 -0.98
N VAL A 696 21.87 27.33 -1.39
CA VAL A 696 22.66 26.81 -2.53
C VAL A 696 21.75 26.26 -3.63
N ASP A 697 22.23 26.22 -4.87
CA ASP A 697 21.59 25.41 -5.91
C ASP A 697 21.95 23.93 -5.68
N VAL A 698 21.01 23.01 -5.93
CA VAL A 698 21.30 21.57 -5.94
C VAL A 698 20.83 20.96 -7.25
N VAL A 699 21.73 20.28 -7.96
CA VAL A 699 21.44 19.53 -9.18
C VAL A 699 21.60 18.05 -8.88
N MET A 700 20.59 17.23 -9.19
CA MET A 700 20.69 15.77 -9.14
C MET A 700 20.86 15.22 -10.56
N LEU A 701 21.90 14.41 -10.74
CA LEU A 701 22.05 13.50 -11.88
C LEU A 701 21.80 12.09 -11.36
N VAL A 702 20.71 11.44 -11.83
CA VAL A 702 20.40 10.06 -11.45
C VAL A 702 20.27 9.20 -12.69
N GLU A 703 21.27 8.34 -12.91
CA GLU A 703 21.38 7.50 -14.11
C GLU A 703 20.65 6.15 -13.98
N GLY A 704 20.62 5.38 -15.07
CA GLY A 704 19.93 4.10 -15.16
C GLY A 704 20.75 3.02 -15.89
N GLU A 705 22.07 3.11 -15.83
CA GLU A 705 23.01 2.16 -16.44
C GLU A 705 24.20 1.83 -15.51
N GLU A 706 24.22 2.23 -14.22
CA GLU A 706 25.39 2.08 -13.34
C GLU A 706 25.75 0.60 -13.17
N GLU A 707 24.74 -0.23 -12.89
CA GLU A 707 24.82 -1.69 -12.75
C GLU A 707 25.12 -2.39 -14.09
N ALA A 708 25.17 -1.63 -15.19
CA ALA A 708 25.59 -2.04 -16.53
C ALA A 708 26.85 -1.29 -17.04
N GLY A 709 27.58 -0.60 -16.15
CA GLY A 709 28.84 0.10 -16.45
C GLY A 709 28.68 1.55 -16.93
N SER A 710 27.69 2.28 -16.42
CA SER A 710 27.37 3.70 -16.73
C SER A 710 27.37 4.03 -18.23
N ALA A 711 26.89 3.08 -19.04
CA ALA A 711 27.12 3.08 -20.48
C ALA A 711 26.41 4.24 -21.20
N GLY A 712 27.21 5.21 -21.66
CA GLY A 712 26.73 6.44 -22.30
C GLY A 712 26.53 7.64 -21.34
N PHE A 713 26.62 7.43 -20.01
CA PHE A 713 26.45 8.49 -19.01
C PHE A 713 27.34 9.71 -19.28
N GLN A 714 28.64 9.47 -19.45
CA GLN A 714 29.64 10.52 -19.69
C GLN A 714 29.26 11.39 -20.89
N LYS A 715 28.83 10.77 -21.99
CA LYS A 715 28.41 11.48 -23.20
C LYS A 715 27.16 12.33 -22.96
N ILE A 716 26.15 11.80 -22.25
CA ILE A 716 24.93 12.58 -21.94
C ILE A 716 25.28 13.80 -21.08
N VAL A 717 26.21 13.66 -20.13
CA VAL A 717 26.69 14.77 -19.30
C VAL A 717 27.44 15.82 -20.13
N ILE A 718 28.39 15.42 -20.98
CA ILE A 718 29.14 16.32 -21.87
C ILE A 718 28.19 17.07 -22.82
N ASP A 719 27.31 16.34 -23.52
CA ASP A 719 26.35 16.91 -24.47
C ASP A 719 25.37 17.91 -23.81
N ASN A 720 25.15 17.80 -22.49
CA ASN A 720 24.24 18.65 -21.72
C ASN A 720 24.95 19.55 -20.68
N LYS A 721 26.28 19.69 -20.74
CA LYS A 721 27.08 20.43 -19.74
C LYS A 721 26.59 21.86 -19.51
N VAL A 722 26.18 22.55 -20.58
CA VAL A 722 25.64 23.93 -20.54
C VAL A 722 24.32 24.01 -19.75
N LEU A 723 23.51 22.95 -19.77
CA LEU A 723 22.23 22.88 -19.05
C LEU A 723 22.41 22.56 -17.55
N ILE A 724 23.41 21.73 -17.23
CA ILE A 724 23.82 21.41 -15.85
C ILE A 724 24.48 22.65 -15.22
N GLY A 725 25.37 23.30 -15.98
CA GLY A 725 26.15 24.48 -15.58
C GLY A 725 27.22 24.19 -14.53
N ASP A 726 27.97 25.22 -14.16
CA ASP A 726 29.09 25.12 -13.22
C ASP A 726 28.69 24.47 -11.88
N ILE A 727 29.54 23.57 -11.38
CA ILE A 727 29.41 22.90 -10.09
C ILE A 727 30.56 23.37 -9.18
N ASP A 728 30.33 23.43 -7.87
CA ASP A 728 31.40 23.69 -6.87
C ASP A 728 31.85 22.41 -6.16
N VAL A 729 30.93 21.48 -5.95
CA VAL A 729 31.14 20.24 -5.19
C VAL A 729 30.19 19.14 -5.66
N VAL A 730 30.69 17.92 -5.75
CA VAL A 730 29.95 16.70 -6.09
C VAL A 730 29.73 15.89 -4.80
N LEU A 731 28.48 15.53 -4.52
CA LEU A 731 28.08 14.68 -3.42
C LEU A 731 27.61 13.33 -3.97
N VAL A 732 28.22 12.25 -3.46
CA VAL A 732 27.89 10.87 -3.81
C VAL A 732 27.40 10.18 -2.54
N SER A 733 26.40 9.32 -2.68
CA SER A 733 25.88 8.53 -1.56
C SER A 733 25.57 7.10 -1.99
N ASN A 734 26.55 6.39 -2.56
CA ASN A 734 26.40 4.98 -2.95
C ASN A 734 27.48 4.08 -2.33
N SER A 735 27.46 3.89 -1.01
CA SER A 735 28.16 2.78 -0.35
C SER A 735 27.74 2.58 1.12
N CYS A 736 28.48 1.71 1.84
CA CYS A 736 28.17 1.26 3.20
C CYS A 736 29.27 1.55 4.22
N TRP A 737 28.89 1.60 5.50
CA TRP A 737 29.84 1.64 6.62
C TRP A 737 30.56 0.30 6.84
N LEU A 738 31.62 0.32 7.64
CA LEU A 738 32.32 -0.87 8.15
C LEU A 738 31.46 -1.77 9.07
N GLY A 739 30.37 -1.26 9.64
CA GLY A 739 29.52 -1.98 10.59
C GLY A 739 28.06 -1.50 10.55
N GLU A 740 27.35 -1.62 11.69
CA GLU A 740 25.94 -1.19 11.84
C GLU A 740 25.73 0.03 12.76
N GLU A 741 26.78 0.51 13.44
CA GLU A 741 26.68 1.50 14.54
C GLU A 741 27.49 2.77 14.28
N THR A 742 28.78 2.64 13.97
CA THR A 742 29.69 3.78 13.79
C THR A 742 29.64 4.30 12.35
N PRO A 743 29.34 5.60 12.13
CA PRO A 743 29.34 6.19 10.81
C PRO A 743 30.72 6.17 10.16
N CYS A 744 30.74 6.10 8.84
CA CYS A 744 31.95 6.20 8.04
C CYS A 744 31.82 7.34 7.01
N MET A 745 32.94 7.83 6.50
CA MET A 745 33.04 8.71 5.32
C MET A 745 33.99 8.05 4.32
N THR A 746 33.60 7.94 3.05
CA THR A 746 34.45 7.31 2.04
C THR A 746 35.29 8.37 1.32
N PHE A 747 36.61 8.20 1.31
CA PHE A 747 37.54 9.11 0.62
C PHE A 747 38.33 8.45 -0.52
N GLY A 748 38.05 7.20 -0.86
CA GLY A 748 38.66 6.60 -2.05
C GLY A 748 38.05 5.28 -2.48
N LEU A 749 37.99 5.08 -3.78
CA LEU A 749 37.49 3.89 -4.47
C LEU A 749 38.61 3.29 -5.34
N ARG A 750 38.59 1.98 -5.55
CA ARG A 750 39.47 1.35 -6.54
C ARG A 750 38.89 1.57 -7.93
N GLY A 751 39.73 1.62 -8.95
CA GLY A 751 39.27 1.54 -10.34
C GLY A 751 38.99 0.08 -10.73
N VAL A 752 38.45 -0.15 -11.93
CA VAL A 752 38.23 -1.49 -12.46
C VAL A 752 38.46 -1.56 -13.98
N ILE A 753 39.18 -2.60 -14.41
CA ILE A 753 39.24 -3.07 -15.79
C ILE A 753 38.46 -4.38 -15.83
N HIS A 754 37.49 -4.51 -16.74
CA HIS A 754 36.67 -5.72 -16.89
C HIS A 754 36.91 -6.35 -18.26
N ALA A 755 37.55 -7.51 -18.30
CA ALA A 755 38.00 -8.18 -19.51
C ALA A 755 37.29 -9.52 -19.75
N THR A 756 37.02 -9.80 -21.01
CA THR A 756 36.54 -11.08 -21.54
C THR A 756 37.73 -11.80 -22.16
N VAL A 757 37.95 -13.05 -21.76
CA VAL A 757 39.02 -13.91 -22.29
C VAL A 757 38.38 -15.16 -22.85
N SER A 758 38.47 -15.40 -24.16
CA SER A 758 37.86 -16.55 -24.83
C SER A 758 38.87 -17.34 -25.65
N VAL A 759 38.78 -18.66 -25.58
CA VAL A 759 39.54 -19.60 -26.42
C VAL A 759 38.57 -20.43 -27.23
N THR A 760 38.78 -20.48 -28.54
CA THR A 760 37.86 -21.12 -29.49
C THR A 760 38.59 -22.05 -30.46
N SER A 761 37.98 -23.19 -30.75
CA SER A 761 38.41 -24.20 -31.71
C SER A 761 37.59 -24.09 -33.00
N GLN A 762 38.22 -24.29 -34.17
CA GLN A 762 37.54 -24.38 -35.47
C GLN A 762 36.75 -25.70 -35.67
N ARG A 763 36.56 -26.50 -34.60
CA ARG A 763 35.88 -27.79 -34.59
C ARG A 763 34.65 -27.72 -33.68
N PRO A 764 33.55 -28.43 -33.98
CA PRO A 764 32.41 -28.54 -33.06
C PRO A 764 32.79 -29.25 -31.75
N ASN A 765 31.87 -29.21 -30.79
CA ASN A 765 31.98 -29.97 -29.53
C ASN A 765 32.26 -31.45 -29.80
N LEU A 766 33.24 -32.04 -29.11
CA LEU A 766 33.66 -33.44 -29.30
C LEU A 766 33.35 -34.30 -28.07
N HIS A 767 33.17 -35.61 -28.25
CA HIS A 767 33.01 -36.53 -27.11
C HIS A 767 34.35 -36.81 -26.42
N SER A 768 34.48 -36.45 -25.14
CA SER A 768 35.76 -36.52 -24.42
C SER A 768 36.29 -37.94 -24.25
N GLY A 769 35.41 -38.93 -24.10
CA GLY A 769 35.81 -40.35 -24.08
C GLY A 769 36.28 -40.93 -25.42
N ILE A 770 36.21 -40.18 -26.52
CA ILE A 770 36.69 -40.59 -27.86
C ILE A 770 37.87 -39.72 -28.32
N HIS A 771 37.86 -38.42 -27.99
CA HIS A 771 38.84 -37.43 -28.48
C HIS A 771 39.75 -36.82 -27.39
N GLY A 772 39.53 -37.17 -26.12
CA GLY A 772 40.30 -36.65 -24.99
C GLY A 772 41.78 -37.03 -25.09
N GLY A 773 42.66 -36.05 -24.90
CA GLY A 773 44.10 -36.22 -25.07
C GLY A 773 44.58 -36.36 -26.53
N ALA A 774 43.68 -36.46 -27.52
CA ALA A 774 44.03 -36.51 -28.94
C ALA A 774 43.99 -35.13 -29.63
N THR A 775 43.52 -34.09 -28.94
CA THR A 775 43.35 -32.74 -29.51
C THR A 775 43.61 -31.63 -28.48
N HIS A 776 43.93 -30.41 -28.92
CA HIS A 776 43.95 -29.24 -28.04
C HIS A 776 42.54 -28.87 -27.57
N GLU A 777 42.34 -28.70 -26.28
CA GLU A 777 41.01 -28.50 -25.66
C GLU A 777 40.88 -27.06 -25.16
N PRO A 778 39.95 -26.24 -25.70
CA PRO A 778 39.83 -24.82 -25.35
C PRO A 778 39.74 -24.51 -23.85
N VAL A 779 39.08 -25.38 -23.08
CA VAL A 779 38.99 -25.26 -21.61
C VAL A 779 40.35 -25.42 -20.95
N LEU A 780 41.17 -26.39 -21.37
CA LEU A 780 42.50 -26.61 -20.81
C LEU A 780 43.44 -25.45 -21.14
N ASP A 781 43.36 -24.92 -22.36
CA ASP A 781 44.19 -23.78 -22.77
C ASP A 781 43.78 -22.50 -22.03
N LEU A 782 42.48 -22.23 -21.88
CA LEU A 782 41.95 -21.12 -21.08
C LEU A 782 42.38 -21.21 -19.61
N VAL A 783 42.22 -22.38 -18.98
CA VAL A 783 42.62 -22.61 -17.58
C VAL A 783 44.13 -22.42 -17.40
N ARG A 784 44.96 -22.81 -18.37
CA ARG A 784 46.42 -22.60 -18.34
C ARG A 784 46.79 -21.12 -18.41
N ILE A 785 46.23 -20.35 -19.34
CA ILE A 785 46.60 -18.93 -19.49
C ILE A 785 46.06 -18.06 -18.35
N LEU A 786 44.87 -18.37 -17.82
CA LEU A 786 44.32 -17.70 -16.64
C LEU A 786 45.08 -18.08 -15.37
N GLY A 787 45.45 -19.36 -15.21
CA GLY A 787 46.28 -19.83 -14.11
C GLY A 787 47.68 -19.20 -14.09
N ALA A 788 48.23 -18.85 -15.27
CA ALA A 788 49.52 -18.16 -15.37
C ALA A 788 49.48 -16.69 -14.91
N LEU A 789 48.32 -16.04 -14.82
CA LEU A 789 48.19 -14.65 -14.36
C LEU A 789 48.65 -14.46 -12.91
N VAL A 790 48.70 -15.53 -12.11
CA VAL A 790 49.10 -15.52 -10.70
C VAL A 790 50.29 -16.48 -10.52
N GLY A 791 51.36 -15.97 -9.90
CA GLY A 791 52.57 -16.73 -9.63
C GLY A 791 52.41 -17.73 -8.48
N THR A 792 53.40 -18.60 -8.32
CA THR A 792 53.46 -19.56 -7.19
C THR A 792 53.64 -18.88 -5.82
N ASP A 793 53.92 -17.58 -5.81
CA ASP A 793 53.98 -16.70 -4.65
C ASP A 793 52.65 -15.96 -4.39
N GLY A 794 51.62 -16.20 -5.21
CA GLY A 794 50.33 -15.51 -5.15
C GLY A 794 50.31 -14.11 -5.77
N ARG A 795 51.42 -13.63 -6.37
CA ARG A 795 51.47 -12.29 -6.98
C ARG A 795 51.01 -12.31 -8.43
N ILE A 796 50.36 -11.23 -8.86
CA ILE A 796 49.89 -11.06 -10.24
C ILE A 796 51.09 -10.78 -11.16
N GLN A 797 51.19 -11.54 -12.25
CA GLN A 797 52.37 -11.62 -13.13
C GLN A 797 52.32 -10.67 -14.34
N LEU A 798 51.46 -9.64 -14.29
CA LEU A 798 51.39 -8.61 -15.32
C LEU A 798 52.59 -7.65 -15.18
N ASP A 799 53.12 -7.19 -16.31
CA ASP A 799 54.28 -6.29 -16.33
C ASP A 799 53.91 -4.92 -15.75
N GLY A 800 54.83 -4.32 -15.00
CA GLY A 800 54.62 -3.06 -14.28
C GLY A 800 53.50 -3.08 -13.22
N PHE A 801 52.79 -4.20 -12.97
CA PHE A 801 51.51 -4.20 -12.23
C PHE A 801 51.56 -3.51 -10.87
N TYR A 802 52.60 -3.77 -10.08
CA TYR A 802 52.76 -3.18 -8.75
C TYR A 802 53.55 -1.86 -8.75
N SER A 803 54.01 -1.36 -9.90
CA SER A 803 54.97 -0.23 -9.98
C SER A 803 54.38 1.13 -9.57
N GLY A 804 53.11 1.39 -9.90
CA GLY A 804 52.39 2.61 -9.51
C GLY A 804 51.78 2.56 -8.10
N VAL A 805 51.92 1.47 -7.35
CA VAL A 805 51.20 1.33 -6.05
C VAL A 805 51.86 2.20 -4.98
N ARG A 806 51.20 3.28 -4.59
CA ARG A 806 51.69 4.23 -3.56
C ARG A 806 52.08 3.53 -2.24
N PRO A 807 53.24 3.87 -1.64
CA PRO A 807 53.55 3.49 -0.26
C PRO A 807 52.52 4.06 0.71
N ILE A 808 52.47 3.58 1.95
CA ILE A 808 51.61 4.19 2.97
C ILE A 808 52.32 5.41 3.58
N HIS A 809 51.62 6.54 3.60
CA HIS A 809 52.09 7.76 4.26
C HIS A 809 51.59 7.79 5.71
N GLU A 810 52.34 8.42 6.61
CA GLU A 810 52.04 8.47 8.05
C GLU A 810 50.63 9.01 8.38
N GLU A 811 50.08 9.86 7.51
CA GLU A 811 48.72 10.40 7.67
C GLU A 811 47.64 9.40 7.29
N GLU A 812 47.83 8.64 6.21
CA GLU A 812 46.92 7.53 5.85
C GLU A 812 47.02 6.41 6.90
N ASP A 813 48.23 6.14 7.39
CA ASP A 813 48.50 5.13 8.41
C ASP A 813 47.72 5.38 9.72
N LYS A 814 47.61 6.64 10.14
CA LYS A 814 46.81 7.04 11.32
C LYS A 814 45.34 6.69 11.17
N LEU A 815 44.73 6.93 10.00
CA LEU A 815 43.35 6.54 9.72
C LEU A 815 43.16 5.02 9.81
N TYR A 816 44.11 4.24 9.28
CA TYR A 816 44.09 2.78 9.44
C TYR A 816 44.23 2.35 10.91
N ASN A 817 45.09 3.00 11.69
CA ASN A 817 45.27 2.68 13.11
C ASN A 817 43.98 2.97 13.90
N GLU A 818 43.29 4.10 13.64
CA GLU A 818 41.99 4.43 14.26
C GLU A 818 40.91 3.40 13.93
N ILE A 819 40.85 2.93 12.67
CA ILE A 819 39.93 1.87 12.24
C ILE A 819 40.25 0.54 12.91
N VAL A 820 41.53 0.14 12.98
CA VAL A 820 41.94 -1.11 13.65
C VAL A 820 41.58 -1.05 15.13
N ASP A 821 41.91 0.05 15.82
CA ASP A 821 41.51 0.29 17.21
C ASP A 821 40.00 0.13 17.43
N HIS A 822 39.19 0.68 16.51
CA HIS A 822 37.73 0.57 16.56
C HIS A 822 37.22 -0.86 16.33
N LEU A 823 37.73 -1.56 15.31
CA LEU A 823 37.33 -2.94 14.99
C LEU A 823 37.76 -3.93 16.09
N THR A 824 38.93 -3.72 16.70
CA THR A 824 39.39 -4.52 17.85
C THR A 824 38.55 -4.26 19.10
N LYS A 825 38.20 -3.01 19.41
CA LYS A 825 37.37 -2.67 20.58
C LYS A 825 35.92 -3.14 20.45
N SER A 826 35.35 -3.09 19.24
CA SER A 826 33.99 -3.58 18.98
C SER A 826 33.91 -5.10 18.81
N GLY A 827 35.04 -5.79 18.63
CA GLY A 827 35.11 -7.23 18.35
C GLY A 827 34.50 -7.64 17.00
N ASN A 828 34.11 -6.66 16.16
CA ASN A 828 33.26 -6.86 15.00
C ASN A 828 34.02 -6.62 13.70
N VAL A 829 35.08 -7.42 13.48
CA VAL A 829 35.98 -7.32 12.31
C VAL A 829 35.34 -7.81 11.00
N GLY A 830 34.07 -8.23 11.03
CA GLY A 830 33.33 -8.79 9.90
C GLY A 830 33.62 -10.28 9.66
N GLY A 831 32.63 -11.01 9.15
CA GLY A 831 32.76 -12.45 8.89
C GLY A 831 33.86 -12.79 7.87
N SER A 832 33.98 -11.98 6.81
CA SER A 832 34.99 -12.16 5.75
C SER A 832 36.43 -11.86 6.16
N PHE A 833 36.68 -11.47 7.41
CA PHE A 833 38.01 -11.46 8.02
C PHE A 833 38.31 -12.80 8.72
N GLN A 834 37.31 -13.52 9.23
CA GLN A 834 37.50 -14.80 9.91
C GLN A 834 37.89 -15.92 8.93
N ASP A 835 37.40 -15.84 7.69
CA ASP A 835 37.77 -16.73 6.57
C ASP A 835 39.02 -16.24 5.79
N SER A 836 39.69 -15.18 6.25
CA SER A 836 40.83 -14.56 5.55
C SER A 836 42.14 -15.33 5.78
N PRO A 837 43.01 -15.50 4.76
CA PRO A 837 44.39 -15.96 4.96
C PRO A 837 45.29 -14.88 5.57
N ILE A 838 44.89 -13.60 5.50
CA ILE A 838 45.56 -12.47 6.18
C ILE A 838 44.96 -12.35 7.58
N THR A 839 45.78 -12.55 8.62
CA THR A 839 45.37 -12.58 10.03
C THR A 839 45.56 -11.24 10.76
N ASP A 840 46.20 -10.26 10.14
CA ASP A 840 46.27 -8.89 10.66
C ASP A 840 45.17 -8.01 10.06
N ILE A 841 44.48 -7.25 10.92
CA ILE A 841 43.34 -6.41 10.54
C ILE A 841 43.78 -5.28 9.61
N LYS A 842 44.96 -4.69 9.85
CA LYS A 842 45.48 -3.58 9.06
C LYS A 842 45.82 -4.09 7.67
N GLU A 843 46.66 -5.12 7.55
CA GLU A 843 47.05 -5.74 6.28
C GLU A 843 45.84 -6.18 5.44
N TYR A 844 44.81 -6.74 6.07
CA TYR A 844 43.55 -7.10 5.41
C TYR A 844 42.86 -5.87 4.79
N LEU A 845 42.76 -4.76 5.52
CA LEU A 845 42.21 -3.50 5.00
C LEU A 845 43.12 -2.85 3.93
N LEU A 846 44.44 -2.95 4.07
CA LEU A 846 45.38 -2.50 3.03
C LEU A 846 45.14 -3.29 1.73
N ALA A 847 44.95 -4.61 1.81
CA ALA A 847 44.64 -5.48 0.66
C ALA A 847 43.26 -5.19 0.06
N LYS A 848 42.26 -4.89 0.91
CA LYS A 848 40.88 -4.58 0.47
C LYS A 848 40.76 -3.21 -0.22
N TRP A 849 41.60 -2.24 0.10
CA TRP A 849 41.42 -0.83 -0.32
C TRP A 849 42.59 -0.18 -1.06
N ARG A 850 43.84 -0.62 -0.82
CA ARG A 850 45.06 0.04 -1.34
C ARG A 850 45.87 -0.79 -2.31
N GLN A 851 45.72 -2.11 -2.28
CA GLN A 851 46.41 -3.00 -3.21
C GLN A 851 45.56 -3.23 -4.46
N PRO A 852 46.17 -3.34 -5.65
CA PRO A 852 45.50 -3.84 -6.84
C PRO A 852 45.23 -5.34 -6.71
N ALA A 853 44.15 -5.82 -7.33
CA ALA A 853 43.71 -7.21 -7.23
C ALA A 853 43.17 -7.72 -8.57
N LEU A 854 43.21 -9.03 -8.80
CA LEU A 854 42.65 -9.70 -9.97
C LEU A 854 41.64 -10.76 -9.51
N SER A 855 40.57 -10.96 -10.27
CA SER A 855 39.53 -11.95 -9.96
C SER A 855 39.00 -12.61 -11.23
N LEU A 856 38.80 -13.93 -11.17
CA LEU A 856 38.17 -14.75 -12.21
C LEU A 856 36.75 -15.10 -11.74
N HIS A 857 35.73 -14.68 -12.47
CA HIS A 857 34.33 -14.75 -11.98
C HIS A 857 33.66 -16.08 -12.30
N LYS A 858 33.83 -16.56 -13.53
CA LYS A 858 33.28 -17.82 -14.03
C LYS A 858 34.00 -18.30 -15.28
N ILE A 859 33.75 -19.54 -15.69
CA ILE A 859 34.10 -20.07 -17.01
C ILE A 859 32.82 -20.60 -17.66
N ASP A 860 32.39 -19.97 -18.75
CA ASP A 860 31.30 -20.43 -19.62
C ASP A 860 31.86 -21.31 -20.75
N VAL A 861 31.09 -22.29 -21.21
CA VAL A 861 31.51 -23.23 -22.26
C VAL A 861 30.38 -23.57 -23.23
N THR A 862 30.72 -23.90 -24.47
CA THR A 862 29.74 -24.34 -25.47
C THR A 862 29.34 -25.81 -25.25
N GLY A 863 28.05 -26.07 -25.04
CA GLY A 863 27.49 -27.43 -24.95
C GLY A 863 26.60 -27.61 -23.71
N PRO A 864 26.06 -28.83 -23.49
CA PRO A 864 25.27 -29.11 -22.30
C PRO A 864 26.15 -29.16 -21.05
N ALA A 865 25.69 -28.52 -19.96
CA ALA A 865 26.46 -28.38 -18.72
C ALA A 865 26.78 -29.69 -17.97
N HIS A 866 26.24 -30.84 -18.42
CA HIS A 866 26.36 -32.14 -17.77
C HIS A 866 26.65 -33.26 -18.79
N ALA A 867 27.81 -33.23 -19.46
CA ALA A 867 28.20 -34.28 -20.42
C ALA A 867 29.72 -34.50 -20.53
N THR A 868 30.11 -35.68 -21.00
CA THR A 868 31.47 -36.06 -21.39
C THR A 868 31.87 -35.41 -22.72
N VAL A 869 32.02 -34.08 -22.71
CA VAL A 869 32.22 -33.24 -23.90
C VAL A 869 33.47 -32.37 -23.75
N ILE A 870 34.23 -32.23 -24.83
CA ILE A 870 35.25 -31.21 -25.04
C ILE A 870 34.54 -30.03 -25.75
N PRO A 871 34.38 -28.86 -25.11
CA PRO A 871 33.75 -27.69 -25.73
C PRO A 871 34.54 -27.16 -26.93
N SER A 872 33.82 -26.66 -27.94
CA SER A 872 34.37 -25.92 -29.07
C SER A 872 34.82 -24.50 -28.70
N SER A 873 34.21 -23.89 -27.69
CA SER A 873 34.66 -22.62 -27.11
C SER A 873 34.54 -22.63 -25.58
N ALA A 874 35.44 -21.88 -24.94
CA ALA A 874 35.44 -21.58 -23.52
C ALA A 874 35.73 -20.09 -23.30
N GLN A 875 35.04 -19.44 -22.37
CA GLN A 875 35.15 -18.01 -22.10
C GLN A 875 35.17 -17.76 -20.59
N SER A 876 35.94 -16.77 -20.14
CA SER A 876 35.96 -16.32 -18.75
C SER A 876 35.84 -14.81 -18.66
N ALA A 877 35.12 -14.36 -17.64
CA ALA A 877 35.10 -12.96 -17.21
C ALA A 877 36.18 -12.74 -16.15
N VAL A 878 37.05 -11.77 -16.40
CA VAL A 878 38.17 -11.37 -15.55
C VAL A 878 37.96 -9.92 -15.14
N SER A 879 38.17 -9.58 -13.87
CA SER A 879 38.31 -8.18 -13.48
C SER A 879 39.63 -7.91 -12.76
N ILE A 880 40.15 -6.71 -12.94
CA ILE A 880 41.30 -6.17 -12.24
C ILE A 880 40.84 -4.91 -11.52
N ARG A 881 40.98 -4.87 -10.19
CA ARG A 881 40.82 -3.63 -9.41
C ARG A 881 42.15 -2.89 -9.39
N ILE A 882 42.13 -1.61 -9.79
CA ILE A 882 43.31 -0.73 -9.81
C ILE A 882 43.25 0.32 -8.69
N VAL A 883 44.38 0.98 -8.42
CA VAL A 883 44.59 1.90 -7.29
C VAL A 883 45.36 3.15 -7.74
N PRO A 884 45.41 4.24 -6.94
CA PRO A 884 46.04 5.49 -7.35
C PRO A 884 47.44 5.36 -7.97
N ASP A 885 47.67 6.17 -9.00
CA ASP A 885 48.83 6.22 -9.90
C ASP A 885 49.04 5.01 -10.84
N GLN A 886 48.09 4.08 -10.93
CA GLN A 886 48.07 3.07 -12.00
C GLN A 886 47.32 3.56 -13.25
N SER A 887 47.91 3.42 -14.44
CA SER A 887 47.24 3.68 -15.73
C SER A 887 46.37 2.49 -16.16
N LEU A 888 45.12 2.79 -16.54
CA LEU A 888 44.18 1.83 -17.12
C LEU A 888 44.74 1.18 -18.40
N GLU A 889 45.28 1.98 -19.32
CA GLU A 889 45.74 1.51 -20.63
C GLU A 889 46.99 0.64 -20.51
N GLN A 890 47.90 0.97 -19.59
CA GLN A 890 49.10 0.18 -19.34
C GLN A 890 48.74 -1.21 -18.79
N ILE A 891 47.83 -1.29 -17.81
CA ILE A 891 47.42 -2.57 -17.21
C ILE A 891 46.57 -3.39 -18.19
N ALA A 892 45.63 -2.77 -18.92
CA ALA A 892 44.85 -3.44 -19.95
C ALA A 892 45.76 -4.01 -21.06
N SER A 893 46.70 -3.19 -21.57
CA SER A 893 47.65 -3.63 -22.58
C SER A 893 48.61 -4.70 -22.05
N SER A 894 48.99 -4.67 -20.76
CA SER A 894 49.77 -5.76 -20.17
C SER A 894 48.96 -7.05 -20.04
N LEU A 895 47.67 -6.99 -19.72
CA LEU A 895 46.80 -8.17 -19.64
C LEU A 895 46.71 -8.86 -21.02
N GLU A 896 46.45 -8.08 -22.08
CA GLU A 896 46.44 -8.58 -23.45
C GLU A 896 47.77 -9.21 -23.86
N LYS A 897 48.88 -8.48 -23.70
CA LYS A 897 50.23 -8.97 -24.04
C LYS A 897 50.60 -10.24 -23.27
N PHE A 898 50.29 -10.29 -21.97
CA PHE A 898 50.56 -11.45 -21.14
C PHE A 898 49.77 -12.68 -21.62
N LEU A 899 48.45 -12.54 -21.82
CA LEU A 899 47.60 -13.65 -22.27
C LEU A 899 47.98 -14.12 -23.68
N GLN A 900 48.31 -13.21 -24.60
CA GLN A 900 48.82 -13.55 -25.94
C GLN A 900 50.15 -14.32 -25.87
N ALA A 901 51.09 -13.89 -25.03
CA ALA A 901 52.38 -14.57 -24.85
C ALA A 901 52.20 -15.95 -24.19
N ALA A 902 51.39 -16.03 -23.13
CA ALA A 902 51.06 -17.27 -22.44
C ALA A 902 50.40 -18.27 -23.40
N PHE A 903 49.39 -17.84 -24.16
CA PHE A 903 48.69 -18.70 -25.12
C PHE A 903 49.63 -19.18 -26.24
N LYS A 904 50.47 -18.28 -26.79
CA LYS A 904 51.48 -18.64 -27.79
C LYS A 904 52.45 -19.70 -27.26
N SER A 905 52.82 -19.65 -25.97
CA SER A 905 53.70 -20.66 -25.35
C SER A 905 53.10 -22.07 -25.29
N LEU A 906 51.76 -22.19 -25.31
CA LEU A 906 51.07 -23.48 -25.34
C LEU A 906 51.21 -24.21 -26.68
N ASN A 907 51.58 -23.50 -27.76
CA ASN A 907 51.59 -24.02 -29.14
C ASN A 907 50.26 -24.66 -29.58
N SER A 908 49.13 -24.17 -29.02
CA SER A 908 47.80 -24.68 -29.30
C SER A 908 47.33 -24.35 -30.72
N SER A 909 46.48 -25.22 -31.27
CA SER A 909 45.77 -25.01 -32.55
C SER A 909 44.46 -24.25 -32.39
N ASN A 910 44.11 -23.81 -31.18
CA ASN A 910 42.93 -22.99 -30.90
C ASN A 910 43.25 -21.50 -31.14
N THR A 911 42.25 -20.62 -31.08
CA THR A 911 42.39 -19.16 -31.21
C THR A 911 42.04 -18.50 -29.87
N LEU A 912 42.84 -17.51 -29.45
CA LEU A 912 42.56 -16.65 -28.29
C LEU A 912 41.98 -15.30 -28.78
N GLN A 913 40.94 -14.83 -28.09
CA GLN A 913 40.49 -13.44 -28.10
C GLN A 913 40.51 -12.88 -26.66
N VAL A 914 40.95 -11.63 -26.53
CA VAL A 914 40.87 -10.84 -25.30
C VAL A 914 40.15 -9.55 -25.66
N GLU A 915 39.18 -9.15 -24.85
CA GLU A 915 38.30 -8.02 -25.11
C GLU A 915 38.08 -7.23 -23.82
N ILE A 916 38.46 -5.95 -23.81
CA ILE A 916 38.25 -5.05 -22.66
C ILE A 916 36.83 -4.47 -22.78
N ASN A 917 35.89 -5.02 -22.02
CA ASN A 917 34.47 -4.67 -22.11
C ASN A 917 34.15 -3.30 -21.48
N HIS A 918 34.83 -2.97 -20.38
CA HIS A 918 34.57 -1.77 -19.57
C HIS A 918 35.81 -1.39 -18.74
N THR A 919 36.04 -0.09 -18.57
CA THR A 919 37.11 0.48 -17.75
C THR A 919 36.60 1.70 -16.98
N ALA A 920 36.91 1.76 -15.68
CA ALA A 920 36.65 2.90 -14.82
C ALA A 920 37.87 3.17 -13.95
N ASP A 921 38.24 4.43 -13.78
CA ASP A 921 39.45 4.79 -13.02
C ASP A 921 39.22 4.74 -11.50
N TRP A 922 40.31 4.81 -10.73
CA TRP A 922 40.26 4.95 -9.27
C TRP A 922 39.79 6.35 -8.87
N TRP A 923 39.41 6.50 -7.60
CA TRP A 923 39.08 7.79 -7.01
C TRP A 923 39.77 7.97 -5.66
N LEU A 924 40.20 9.18 -5.34
CA LEU A 924 40.80 9.53 -4.05
C LEU A 924 40.58 11.02 -3.71
N GLY A 925 39.61 11.28 -2.83
CA GLY A 925 39.38 12.60 -2.23
C GLY A 925 40.37 12.92 -1.10
N ASP A 926 40.30 14.14 -0.57
CA ASP A 926 41.13 14.60 0.55
C ASP A 926 40.27 14.83 1.82
N PRO A 927 40.36 13.98 2.85
CA PRO A 927 39.66 14.16 4.13
C PRO A 927 39.86 15.51 4.82
N LYS A 928 40.88 16.29 4.42
CA LYS A 928 41.19 17.63 4.97
C LYS A 928 40.58 18.78 4.17
N ASP A 929 39.96 18.54 3.01
CA ASP A 929 39.36 19.61 2.23
C ASP A 929 38.18 20.27 2.97
N ALA A 930 37.92 21.55 2.69
CA ALA A 930 36.95 22.35 3.43
C ALA A 930 35.51 21.78 3.38
N TYR A 931 35.15 21.08 2.30
CA TYR A 931 33.85 20.42 2.16
C TYR A 931 33.84 19.03 2.82
N SER A 932 34.92 18.24 2.70
CA SER A 932 35.09 16.96 3.43
C SER A 932 35.05 17.13 4.94
N VAL A 933 35.74 18.15 5.48
CA VAL A 933 35.63 18.53 6.90
C VAL A 933 34.22 19.01 7.23
N ALA A 934 33.62 19.86 6.38
CA ALA A 934 32.30 20.40 6.65
C ALA A 934 31.20 19.33 6.78
N ILE A 935 31.22 18.29 5.94
CA ILE A 935 30.27 17.17 6.05
C ILE A 935 30.62 16.22 7.20
N GLY A 936 31.91 15.98 7.47
CA GLY A 936 32.36 15.13 8.58
C GLY A 936 31.89 15.66 9.94
N ASP A 937 32.02 16.97 10.16
CA ASP A 937 31.43 17.66 11.31
C ASP A 937 29.90 17.47 11.38
N CYS A 938 29.19 17.56 10.24
CA CYS A 938 27.73 17.40 10.22
C CYS A 938 27.30 15.96 10.53
N VAL A 939 28.14 14.96 10.23
CA VAL A 939 27.98 13.57 10.68
C VAL A 939 28.20 13.46 12.19
N GLU A 940 29.26 14.09 12.74
CA GLU A 940 29.50 14.12 14.19
C GLU A 940 28.35 14.80 14.95
N GLU A 941 27.84 15.93 14.45
CA GLU A 941 26.67 16.64 14.99
C GLU A 941 25.36 15.81 14.96
N GLU A 942 25.24 14.83 14.06
CA GLU A 942 24.01 14.02 13.90
C GLU A 942 24.10 12.67 14.61
N TRP A 943 25.30 12.06 14.68
CA TRP A 943 25.52 10.75 15.27
C TRP A 943 26.13 10.79 16.67
N GLY A 944 26.66 11.93 17.12
CA GLY A 944 27.30 12.09 18.42
C GLY A 944 28.67 11.41 18.53
N THR A 945 29.25 11.01 17.40
CA THR A 945 30.57 10.39 17.29
C THR A 945 31.20 10.73 15.94
N LYS A 946 32.53 10.78 15.87
CA LYS A 946 33.25 11.09 14.63
C LYS A 946 33.10 9.97 13.61
N PRO A 947 32.94 10.29 12.31
CA PRO A 947 33.00 9.28 11.26
C PRO A 947 34.41 8.70 11.13
N LEU A 948 34.50 7.40 10.86
CA LEU A 948 35.74 6.77 10.42
C LEU A 948 35.97 7.10 8.93
N TRP A 949 37.14 7.62 8.59
CA TRP A 949 37.53 7.87 7.20
C TRP A 949 38.01 6.58 6.54
N ILE A 950 37.20 6.02 5.65
CA ILE A 950 37.43 4.73 5.00
C ILE A 950 37.70 4.89 3.50
N ARG A 951 38.27 3.84 2.92
CA ARG A 951 38.28 3.62 1.47
C ARG A 951 37.41 2.40 1.17
N GLU A 952 37.15 2.10 -0.10
CA GLU A 952 36.44 0.88 -0.47
C GLU A 952 37.10 0.08 -1.59
N GLY A 953 36.68 -1.20 -1.69
CA GLY A 953 37.18 -2.13 -2.68
C GLY A 953 36.41 -2.12 -4.00
N GLY A 954 35.26 -1.42 -4.03
CA GLY A 954 34.44 -1.21 -5.23
C GLY A 954 34.93 -0.05 -6.11
N SER A 955 34.14 0.29 -7.11
CA SER A 955 34.39 1.35 -8.11
C SER A 955 33.04 1.98 -8.46
N ILE A 956 32.98 3.29 -8.61
CA ILE A 956 31.80 4.02 -9.13
C ILE A 956 32.32 4.87 -10.30
N PRO A 957 32.10 4.47 -11.58
CA PRO A 957 32.78 5.06 -12.73
C PRO A 957 32.59 6.56 -12.89
N SER A 958 31.42 7.05 -12.48
CA SER A 958 31.00 8.43 -12.65
C SER A 958 31.69 9.42 -11.68
N VAL A 959 32.30 8.97 -10.58
CA VAL A 959 32.90 9.89 -9.58
C VAL A 959 34.14 10.63 -10.09
N PRO A 960 35.22 9.96 -10.56
CA PRO A 960 36.39 10.67 -11.08
C PRO A 960 36.04 11.48 -12.33
N PHE A 961 35.19 10.94 -13.21
CA PHE A 961 34.67 11.67 -14.37
C PHE A 961 33.95 12.98 -13.99
N LEU A 962 33.11 12.99 -12.94
CA LEU A 962 32.41 14.20 -12.51
C LEU A 962 33.33 15.21 -11.82
N GLU A 963 34.43 14.79 -11.16
CA GLU A 963 35.45 15.72 -10.67
C GLU A 963 36.16 16.41 -11.84
N ASP A 964 36.65 15.65 -12.82
CA ASP A 964 37.40 16.17 -13.96
C ASP A 964 36.52 17.04 -14.88
N GLU A 965 35.33 16.55 -15.25
CA GLU A 965 34.44 17.21 -16.21
C GLU A 965 33.93 18.55 -15.67
N PHE A 966 33.71 18.68 -14.36
CA PHE A 966 33.26 19.94 -13.75
C PHE A 966 34.36 20.73 -13.05
N ASN A 967 35.59 20.20 -12.94
CA ASN A 967 36.67 20.74 -12.11
C ASN A 967 36.20 21.06 -10.68
N ALA A 968 35.46 20.12 -10.08
CA ALA A 968 34.79 20.23 -8.79
C ALA A 968 35.25 19.10 -7.86
N LYS A 969 35.14 19.29 -6.53
CA LYS A 969 35.54 18.26 -5.56
C LYS A 969 34.44 17.25 -5.25
N ALA A 970 34.75 15.96 -5.30
CA ALA A 970 33.82 14.90 -4.92
C ALA A 970 33.94 14.50 -3.45
N ILE A 971 32.81 14.09 -2.86
CA ILE A 971 32.68 13.68 -1.47
C ILE A 971 31.67 12.54 -1.40
N HIS A 972 32.02 11.45 -0.72
CA HIS A 972 31.19 10.25 -0.64
C HIS A 972 30.71 10.02 0.80
N LEU A 973 29.42 10.31 1.03
CA LEU A 973 28.72 10.04 2.29
C LEU A 973 28.01 8.68 2.19
N PRO A 974 28.48 7.61 2.86
CA PRO A 974 27.79 6.33 2.87
C PRO A 974 26.56 6.37 3.79
N MET A 975 25.42 5.87 3.33
CA MET A 975 24.22 5.68 4.15
C MET A 975 23.95 4.19 4.47
N GLY A 976 24.48 3.25 3.70
CA GLY A 976 24.29 1.83 3.96
C GLY A 976 25.09 1.32 5.16
N SER A 977 24.71 0.17 5.72
CA SER A 977 25.48 -0.57 6.73
C SER A 977 26.20 -1.79 6.13
N ALA A 978 27.24 -2.31 6.78
CA ALA A 978 28.02 -3.46 6.27
C ALA A 978 27.19 -4.74 5.99
N SER A 979 26.02 -4.84 6.62
CA SER A 979 25.09 -5.97 6.56
C SER A 979 23.84 -5.68 5.70
N ASP A 980 23.86 -4.59 4.92
CA ASP A 980 22.77 -4.20 4.01
C ASP A 980 22.61 -5.17 2.83
N SER A 981 23.65 -5.96 2.52
CA SER A 981 23.58 -7.04 1.53
C SER A 981 23.25 -6.53 0.11
N ALA A 982 23.84 -5.38 -0.26
CA ALA A 982 23.87 -4.83 -1.61
C ALA A 982 24.28 -5.89 -2.66
N HIS A 983 23.70 -5.79 -3.86
CA HIS A 983 23.63 -6.83 -4.91
C HIS A 983 23.10 -8.23 -4.51
N LEU A 984 23.03 -8.59 -3.23
CA LEU A 984 22.65 -9.93 -2.74
C LEU A 984 21.15 -10.04 -2.41
N SER A 985 20.71 -11.26 -2.04
CA SER A 985 19.33 -11.55 -1.65
C SER A 985 19.03 -11.08 -0.22
N ASN A 986 17.83 -10.53 0.00
CA ASN A 986 17.41 -9.86 1.25
C ASN A 986 18.14 -8.53 1.52
N GLU A 987 18.51 -7.81 0.46
CA GLU A 987 18.99 -6.44 0.56
C GLU A 987 18.09 -5.59 1.45
N ARG A 988 18.72 -4.78 2.31
CA ARG A 988 18.07 -3.96 3.32
C ARG A 988 18.80 -2.64 3.56
N ILE A 989 18.13 -1.69 4.19
CA ILE A 989 18.75 -0.50 4.78
C ILE A 989 18.04 -0.11 6.08
N LYS A 990 18.78 0.47 7.02
CA LYS A 990 18.27 0.90 8.34
C LYS A 990 17.48 2.21 8.18
N MET A 991 16.24 2.25 8.68
CA MET A 991 15.36 3.45 8.57
C MET A 991 16.02 4.71 9.14
N LEU A 992 16.74 4.53 10.26
CA LEU A 992 17.50 5.58 10.94
C LEU A 992 18.65 6.13 10.08
N ASN A 993 19.28 5.32 9.23
CA ASN A 993 20.39 5.77 8.39
C ASN A 993 19.89 6.69 7.27
N LEU A 994 18.75 6.39 6.65
CA LEU A 994 18.13 7.28 5.65
C LEU A 994 17.65 8.60 6.28
N GLU A 995 17.06 8.54 7.48
CA GLU A 995 16.62 9.71 8.24
C GLU A 995 17.81 10.61 8.60
N LYS A 996 18.82 10.06 9.28
CA LYS A 996 20.01 10.83 9.68
C LYS A 996 20.88 11.24 8.49
N GLY A 997 20.96 10.42 7.44
CA GLY A 997 21.63 10.79 6.18
C GLY A 997 21.00 12.02 5.54
N SER A 998 19.66 12.08 5.50
CA SER A 998 18.93 13.28 5.09
C SER A 998 19.24 14.49 5.98
N ASN A 999 19.27 14.33 7.30
CA ASN A 999 19.63 15.40 8.24
C ASN A 999 21.08 15.91 8.06
N VAL A 1000 22.05 15.02 7.88
CA VAL A 1000 23.47 15.35 7.59
C VAL A 1000 23.55 16.19 6.31
N VAL A 1001 22.90 15.77 5.24
CA VAL A 1001 22.89 16.51 3.97
C VAL A 1001 22.20 17.86 4.12
N ALA A 1002 21.10 17.95 4.86
CA ALA A 1002 20.42 19.22 5.13
C ALA A 1002 21.28 20.20 5.95
N LYS A 1003 22.07 19.71 6.91
CA LYS A 1003 23.09 20.52 7.64
C LYS A 1003 24.23 20.96 6.71
N PHE A 1004 24.78 20.02 5.92
CA PHE A 1004 25.88 20.26 5.00
C PHE A 1004 25.55 21.34 3.96
N LEU A 1005 24.36 21.30 3.35
CA LEU A 1005 23.89 22.32 2.41
C LEU A 1005 23.75 23.72 3.06
N LYS A 1006 23.34 23.81 4.34
CA LYS A 1006 23.33 25.07 5.11
C LYS A 1006 24.75 25.56 5.47
N LYS A 1007 25.76 24.68 5.41
CA LYS A 1007 27.17 24.97 5.75
C LYS A 1007 27.98 25.39 4.53
N ILE A 1008 27.85 24.71 3.39
CA ILE A 1008 28.47 25.08 2.10
C ILE A 1008 28.13 26.52 1.68
N ALA A 1009 26.94 27.01 1.99
CA ALA A 1009 26.52 28.39 1.73
C ALA A 1009 27.43 29.48 2.37
N LYS A 1010 28.40 29.08 3.20
CA LYS A 1010 29.34 29.94 3.95
C LYS A 1010 30.81 29.62 3.62
N ILE A 1011 31.06 28.77 2.61
CA ILE A 1011 32.38 28.26 2.17
C ILE A 1011 32.61 28.59 0.69
#